data_AF-A0A5N9HP71-F1
#
_entry.id   AF-A0A5N9HP71-F1
#
_cell.length_a   1.000
_cell.length_b   1.000
_cell.length_c   1.000
_cell.angle_alpha   90.00
_cell.angle_beta   90.00
_cell.angle_gamma   90.00
#
_symmetry.space_group_name_H-M   'P 1'
#
loop_
_entity.id
_entity.type
_entity.pdbx_description
1 polymer ?
#
loop_
_entity_poly.entity_id
_entity_poly.type
_entity_poly.pdbx_seq_one_letter_code
_entity_poly.pdbx_strand_id
1 'polypeptide(L)'
;MSSNDHKENKWGKLELVSPQQIEAGELACITLRYIAGTIGVARGGTLTIWTDSDSDWAKPQVEDPAADGYLNLVPPPGCAASVHTPDHKSFVVTLMSGKLAEGDSIDIILGDRSGGGAGLRAQTFYEPRRNFLCEVNPSGSGPDTWTPMGAETKSDSVKAAEVEQQDTNLLVLQGSSTGSATPAVLRISGGDASELSAIAPSDIELGSGFALQLKASDIWGNPAEKYRGKIEIKAPGLVVPGGNSLEFSEEDGGVRRVEGAVFTEEGATRIDIEDAENGLLASSNQIRISQKLPTLKLFWGDPHSGQIGDASKIGDYFAYARDVSALDFAGYQRNDSAHSTDEYEVQQVEEKAYHEPGRFVPLPGYEWSGAVEIGGHHNVYFGRFDRPMKRWRGADKLGRPDETDLPHVKDLHNYYRGTDTVITPHVGGTHANLEWHDPTLEPAIEVTSTHGSFEWILRESIGKGYEMGFVGGNDCHTGRAGDDRPGFQERRYSKGGLTGIYADQLTLKSILEAMKAKRVYATTGARIRAGVTVDGHFIGEKYSCGTKCEIKVDVEGTAALERIEVYRGLDLIHTEVISGPPTGNKIRVLWDGASRWSSYSGIRWDGHVYVSDGEIGEVSPIRFDSPRSNYERVGASKLALNGWACGYPSGLVFDLSKTTDAEISFAMNSSLIVGPTFAAHGEKQALRRMAHAPGDSVRVTGTLAQLQDGPMQVNLGHSNRNVTLELAPEAVSDRSTFTVLDQNVQPGVNAYWVKIVQQDMEMAWISPVFAEKLG
;
A
#
# COMPACT_ATOMS: atom_id res chain seq x y z
N MET A 1 48.94 -2.87 4.56
CA MET A 1 48.08 -2.11 5.48
C MET A 1 48.08 -0.67 4.99
N SER A 2 47.11 -0.31 4.16
CA SER A 2 47.00 1.01 3.55
C SER A 2 46.32 1.98 4.51
N SER A 3 46.67 3.26 4.41
CA SER A 3 46.24 4.35 5.30
C SER A 3 44.73 4.71 5.25
N ASN A 4 43.87 3.86 4.69
CA ASN A 4 42.42 4.06 4.67
C ASN A 4 41.69 3.41 5.86
N ASP A 5 42.22 2.33 6.44
CA ASP A 5 41.55 1.59 7.54
C ASP A 5 41.46 2.41 8.85
N HIS A 6 42.34 3.39 9.06
CA HIS A 6 42.36 4.19 10.31
C HIS A 6 41.26 5.27 10.39
N LYS A 7 40.56 5.60 9.29
CA LYS A 7 39.40 6.51 9.34
C LYS A 7 38.08 5.78 9.61
N GLU A 8 37.99 4.49 9.32
CA GLU A 8 36.72 3.73 9.36
C GLU A 8 36.24 3.36 10.77
N ASN A 9 37.10 3.39 11.80
CA ASN A 9 36.73 2.94 13.14
C ASN A 9 36.81 4.02 14.24
N LYS A 10 36.69 5.30 13.87
CA LYS A 10 36.74 6.40 14.85
C LYS A 10 35.58 6.33 15.86
N TRP A 11 34.37 6.08 15.36
CA TRP A 11 33.13 6.09 16.14
C TRP A 11 32.67 4.70 16.56
N GLY A 12 33.33 3.65 16.07
CA GLY A 12 33.01 2.26 16.35
C GLY A 12 32.28 1.57 15.21
N LYS A 13 31.80 0.36 15.51
CA LYS A 13 31.10 -0.52 14.58
C LYS A 13 29.87 -1.13 15.25
N LEU A 14 28.76 -1.22 14.51
CA LEU A 14 27.62 -2.04 14.88
C LEU A 14 27.71 -3.36 14.11
N GLU A 15 27.84 -4.48 14.80
CA GLU A 15 27.88 -5.81 14.21
C GLU A 15 26.54 -6.53 14.41
N LEU A 16 26.05 -7.18 13.36
CA LEU A 16 24.97 -8.15 13.48
C LEU A 16 25.58 -9.51 13.87
N VAL A 17 25.43 -9.90 15.13
CA VAL A 17 26.03 -11.13 15.65
C VAL A 17 25.22 -12.34 15.21
N SER A 18 23.88 -12.27 15.32
CA SER A 18 22.96 -13.29 14.85
C SER A 18 21.51 -12.85 15.00
N PRO A 19 20.59 -13.34 14.16
CA PRO A 19 20.81 -14.00 12.86
C PRO A 19 21.17 -12.99 11.76
N GLN A 20 21.67 -13.44 10.61
CA GLN A 20 21.93 -12.59 9.43
C GLN A 20 20.72 -12.46 8.49
N GLN A 21 19.79 -13.41 8.58
CA GLN A 21 18.53 -13.42 7.86
C GLN A 21 17.41 -13.87 8.79
N ILE A 22 16.24 -13.26 8.63
CA ILE A 22 14.98 -13.65 9.27
C ILE A 22 13.85 -13.67 8.23
N GLU A 23 12.71 -14.23 8.60
CA GLU A 23 11.48 -14.23 7.82
C GLU A 23 10.55 -13.07 8.22
N ALA A 24 9.80 -12.59 7.24
CA ALA A 24 8.79 -11.57 7.45
C ALA A 24 7.73 -12.02 8.48
N GLY A 25 7.53 -11.20 9.51
CA GLY A 25 6.56 -11.46 10.58
C GLY A 25 6.99 -12.51 11.62
N GLU A 26 8.17 -13.12 11.53
CA GLU A 26 8.62 -14.09 12.54
C GLU A 26 8.91 -13.44 13.90
N LEU A 27 8.81 -14.20 15.00
CA LEU A 27 9.27 -13.76 16.32
C LEU A 27 10.77 -14.00 16.44
N ALA A 28 11.61 -13.03 16.09
CA ALA A 28 13.06 -13.16 16.02
C ALA A 28 13.78 -12.74 17.32
N CYS A 29 14.97 -13.30 17.55
CA CYS A 29 15.92 -12.82 18.57
C CYS A 29 17.18 -12.30 17.86
N ILE A 30 17.36 -10.98 17.80
CA ILE A 30 18.44 -10.33 17.05
C ILE A 30 19.46 -9.75 18.03
N THR A 31 20.72 -10.13 17.88
CA THR A 31 21.83 -9.58 18.66
C THR A 31 22.65 -8.63 17.81
N LEU A 32 22.61 -7.34 18.18
CA LEU A 32 23.50 -6.31 17.67
C LEU A 32 24.62 -6.08 18.69
N ARG A 33 25.86 -5.96 18.23
CA ARG A 33 27.01 -5.64 19.09
C ARG A 33 27.60 -4.32 18.66
N TYR A 34 27.50 -3.31 19.52
CA TYR A 34 28.28 -2.10 19.34
C TYR A 34 29.70 -2.32 19.88
N ILE A 35 30.72 -2.09 19.05
CA ILE A 35 32.14 -2.10 19.43
C ILE A 35 32.64 -0.67 19.38
N ALA A 36 33.12 -0.15 20.52
CA ALA A 36 33.57 1.22 20.63
C ALA A 36 34.82 1.48 19.78
N GLY A 37 34.81 2.60 19.05
CA GLY A 37 35.94 3.07 18.26
C GLY A 37 37.00 3.80 19.09
N THR A 38 37.97 4.39 18.41
CA THR A 38 39.10 5.10 19.07
C THR A 38 38.68 6.26 19.99
N ILE A 39 37.49 6.84 19.77
CA ILE A 39 36.97 7.93 20.62
C ILE A 39 36.40 7.45 21.97
N GLY A 40 36.01 6.17 22.07
CA GLY A 40 35.34 5.59 23.23
C GLY A 40 33.96 6.19 23.52
N VAL A 41 33.32 5.73 24.59
CA VAL A 41 32.03 6.27 25.09
C VAL A 41 32.15 6.49 26.60
N ALA A 42 31.98 7.72 27.06
CA ALA A 42 32.04 8.06 28.48
C ALA A 42 30.67 7.88 29.15
N ARG A 43 30.67 7.90 30.49
CA ARG A 43 29.42 7.98 31.27
C ARG A 43 28.56 9.15 30.78
N GLY A 44 27.28 8.90 30.55
CA GLY A 44 26.32 9.84 29.97
C GLY A 44 26.28 9.81 28.44
N GLY A 45 27.28 9.22 27.78
CA GLY A 45 27.29 9.03 26.34
C GLY A 45 26.14 8.13 25.87
N THR A 46 25.70 8.36 24.64
CA THR A 46 24.56 7.66 24.04
C THR A 46 24.91 6.99 22.72
N LEU A 47 24.22 5.88 22.45
CA LEU A 47 24.16 5.20 21.17
C LEU A 47 22.70 5.26 20.71
N THR A 48 22.43 5.95 19.61
CA THR A 48 21.10 6.01 19.00
C THR A 48 21.09 5.05 17.82
N ILE A 49 20.37 3.94 17.97
CA ILE A 49 20.21 2.95 16.91
C ILE A 49 18.86 3.17 16.23
N TRP A 50 18.84 3.15 14.89
CA TRP A 50 17.63 3.32 14.10
C TRP A 50 17.71 2.58 12.76
N THR A 51 16.57 2.43 12.08
CA THR A 51 16.48 1.76 10.77
C THR A 51 16.07 2.70 9.64
N ASP A 52 16.57 2.43 8.44
CA ASP A 52 16.48 3.29 7.25
C ASP A 52 15.18 3.15 6.43
N SER A 53 14.38 2.14 6.70
CA SER A 53 13.10 1.90 6.05
C SER A 53 11.92 2.17 6.98
N ASP A 54 10.76 2.43 6.38
CA ASP A 54 9.50 2.27 7.10
C ASP A 54 9.37 0.82 7.57
N SER A 55 8.60 0.60 8.62
CA SER A 55 8.52 -0.71 9.24
C SER A 55 7.25 -0.80 10.06
N ASP A 56 6.67 -1.98 10.10
CA ASP A 56 5.65 -2.33 11.06
C ASP A 56 6.20 -3.28 12.10
N TRP A 57 7.51 -3.27 12.38
CA TRP A 57 8.12 -4.08 13.45
C TRP A 57 7.39 -3.90 14.78
N ALA A 58 7.32 -4.94 15.61
CA ALA A 58 6.80 -4.77 16.97
C ALA A 58 7.69 -3.80 17.76
N LYS A 59 7.08 -2.99 18.63
CA LYS A 59 7.85 -2.12 19.52
C LYS A 59 8.61 -2.96 20.57
N PRO A 60 9.93 -2.81 20.74
CA PRO A 60 10.65 -3.48 21.82
C PRO A 60 10.23 -2.94 23.20
N GLN A 61 10.10 -3.84 24.16
CA GLN A 61 9.75 -3.55 25.57
C GLN A 61 10.92 -3.92 26.50
N VAL A 62 11.00 -3.28 27.67
CA VAL A 62 12.12 -3.42 28.63
C VAL A 62 11.64 -3.78 30.03
N GLU A 63 10.33 -4.00 30.19
CA GLU A 63 9.65 -4.14 31.47
C GLU A 63 9.53 -5.59 31.94
N ASP A 64 9.20 -6.53 31.02
CA ASP A 64 8.90 -7.92 31.36
C ASP A 64 9.76 -8.90 30.56
N PRO A 65 10.81 -9.49 31.15
CA PRO A 65 11.66 -10.47 30.46
C PRO A 65 10.94 -11.77 30.07
N ALA A 66 9.76 -12.05 30.63
CA ALA A 66 8.97 -13.22 30.26
C ALA A 66 7.98 -12.95 29.11
N ALA A 67 7.79 -11.69 28.73
CA ALA A 67 6.93 -11.31 27.62
C ALA A 67 7.69 -11.19 26.29
N ASP A 68 6.97 -11.27 25.18
CA ASP A 68 7.51 -11.04 23.85
C ASP A 68 8.12 -9.65 23.71
N GLY A 69 9.10 -9.53 22.81
CA GLY A 69 9.73 -8.27 22.46
C GLY A 69 10.68 -7.69 23.51
N TYR A 70 11.10 -8.47 24.52
CA TYR A 70 12.05 -8.00 25.54
C TYR A 70 13.38 -7.58 24.91
N LEU A 71 13.84 -6.36 25.22
CA LEU A 71 15.14 -5.84 24.82
C LEU A 71 16.09 -5.89 26.02
N ASN A 72 17.17 -6.66 25.87
CA ASN A 72 18.20 -6.81 26.88
C ASN A 72 19.51 -6.15 26.46
N LEU A 73 20.22 -5.56 27.42
CA LEU A 73 21.55 -4.99 27.24
C LEU A 73 22.58 -5.76 28.05
N VAL A 74 23.68 -6.15 27.42
CA VAL A 74 24.81 -6.79 28.09
C VAL A 74 26.04 -5.89 27.94
N PRO A 75 26.26 -4.94 28.87
CA PRO A 75 27.46 -4.12 28.89
C PRO A 75 28.68 -4.93 29.38
N PRO A 76 29.92 -4.45 29.12
CA PRO A 76 31.11 -5.13 29.61
C PRO A 76 31.23 -5.00 31.15
N PRO A 77 31.99 -5.87 31.82
CA PRO A 77 32.18 -5.80 33.28
C PRO A 77 32.63 -4.41 33.75
N GLY A 78 32.01 -3.91 34.83
CA GLY A 78 32.31 -2.58 35.37
C GLY A 78 31.58 -1.43 34.69
N CYS A 79 30.77 -1.70 33.67
CA CYS A 79 29.85 -0.75 33.07
C CYS A 79 28.38 -1.10 33.37
N ALA A 80 27.50 -0.10 33.30
CA ALA A 80 26.05 -0.29 33.32
C ALA A 80 25.41 0.60 32.26
N ALA A 81 24.38 0.11 31.59
CA ALA A 81 23.68 0.82 30.53
C ALA A 81 22.16 0.75 30.74
N SER A 82 21.43 1.73 30.21
CA SER A 82 19.97 1.73 30.12
C SER A 82 19.54 1.92 28.67
N VAL A 83 18.34 1.47 28.31
CA VAL A 83 17.76 1.70 26.99
C VAL A 83 16.41 2.42 27.10
N HIS A 84 16.15 3.31 26.15
CA HIS A 84 14.84 3.90 25.92
C HIS A 84 14.35 3.49 24.53
N THR A 85 13.12 2.99 24.44
CA THR A 85 12.46 2.60 23.18
C THR A 85 11.34 3.61 22.84
N PRO A 86 11.67 4.71 22.14
CA PRO A 86 10.70 5.74 21.81
C PRO A 86 9.59 5.23 20.88
N ASP A 87 9.96 4.39 19.91
CA ASP A 87 9.08 3.82 18.88
C ASP A 87 9.57 2.41 18.46
N HIS A 88 9.07 1.91 17.32
CA HIS A 88 9.40 0.59 16.77
C HIS A 88 10.60 0.61 15.80
N LYS A 89 11.13 1.80 15.44
CA LYS A 89 12.23 1.95 14.47
C LYS A 89 13.55 2.34 15.12
N SER A 90 13.51 2.80 16.37
CA SER A 90 14.68 3.34 17.04
C SER A 90 14.71 3.02 18.54
N PHE A 91 15.92 3.00 19.08
CA PHE A 91 16.17 2.91 20.52
C PHE A 91 17.48 3.60 20.89
N VAL A 92 17.52 4.15 22.10
CA VAL A 92 18.66 4.92 22.61
C VAL A 92 19.26 4.19 23.80
N VAL A 93 20.51 3.78 23.69
CA VAL A 93 21.30 3.21 24.79
C VAL A 93 22.10 4.33 25.45
N THR A 94 22.04 4.43 26.77
CA THR A 94 22.81 5.40 27.57
C THR A 94 23.76 4.66 28.50
N LEU A 95 25.03 5.05 28.49
CA LEU A 95 26.03 4.51 29.42
C LEU A 95 25.88 5.17 30.80
N MET A 96 25.33 4.44 31.75
CA MET A 96 24.99 4.96 33.08
C MET A 96 26.19 4.99 34.04
N SER A 97 27.11 4.03 33.89
CA SER A 97 28.36 3.95 34.66
C SER A 97 29.48 3.29 33.86
N GLY A 98 30.73 3.57 34.24
CA GLY A 98 31.91 3.10 33.52
C GLY A 98 32.26 3.98 32.30
N LYS A 99 33.11 3.45 31.44
CA LYS A 99 33.48 4.01 30.13
C LYS A 99 33.77 2.85 29.17
N LEU A 100 33.41 2.98 27.90
CA LEU A 100 33.85 2.08 26.84
C LEU A 100 35.14 2.64 26.24
N ALA A 101 36.23 1.91 26.33
CA ALA A 101 37.45 2.14 25.57
C ALA A 101 37.35 1.49 24.18
N GLU A 102 38.29 1.82 23.29
CA GLU A 102 38.37 1.17 21.98
C GLU A 102 38.38 -0.37 22.11
N GLY A 103 37.48 -1.03 21.38
CA GLY A 103 37.30 -2.48 21.41
C GLY A 103 36.36 -3.01 22.50
N ASP A 104 35.98 -2.21 23.50
CA ASP A 104 34.92 -2.59 24.43
C ASP A 104 33.57 -2.64 23.70
N SER A 105 32.67 -3.52 24.13
CA SER A 105 31.41 -3.75 23.43
C SER A 105 30.20 -3.85 24.34
N ILE A 106 29.04 -3.40 23.83
CA ILE A 106 27.73 -3.65 24.43
C ILE A 106 26.94 -4.54 23.46
N ASP A 107 26.43 -5.68 23.96
CA ASP A 107 25.45 -6.46 23.21
C ASP A 107 24.04 -5.94 23.48
N ILE A 108 23.27 -5.82 22.41
CA ILE A 108 21.91 -5.33 22.37
C ILE A 108 21.07 -6.46 21.77
N ILE A 109 20.30 -7.13 22.62
CA ILE A 109 19.53 -8.32 22.26
C ILE A 109 18.06 -7.91 22.13
N LEU A 110 17.57 -7.81 20.90
CA LEU A 110 16.19 -7.52 20.55
C LEU A 110 15.38 -8.83 20.53
N GLY A 111 14.34 -8.93 21.35
CA GLY A 111 13.56 -10.16 21.46
C GLY A 111 14.29 -11.26 22.24
N ASP A 112 14.98 -10.90 23.32
CA ASP A 112 15.68 -11.85 24.18
C ASP A 112 14.70 -12.89 24.75
N ARG A 113 15.05 -14.16 24.55
CA ARG A 113 14.23 -15.31 24.96
C ARG A 113 14.64 -15.89 26.32
N SER A 114 15.68 -15.36 26.95
CA SER A 114 16.25 -15.92 28.19
C SER A 114 15.26 -15.93 29.37
N GLY A 115 14.30 -15.01 29.40
CA GLY A 115 13.23 -14.96 30.41
C GLY A 115 11.95 -15.74 30.04
N GLY A 116 11.86 -16.32 28.84
CA GLY A 116 10.74 -17.17 28.39
C GLY A 116 9.89 -16.60 27.26
N GLY A 117 10.08 -15.32 26.87
CA GLY A 117 9.40 -14.73 25.70
C GLY A 117 9.77 -15.42 24.38
N ALA A 118 8.91 -15.31 23.38
CA ALA A 118 9.09 -15.99 22.09
C ALA A 118 9.97 -15.22 21.09
N GLY A 119 10.28 -13.95 21.37
CA GLY A 119 11.10 -13.08 20.52
C GLY A 119 10.39 -11.76 20.20
N LEU A 120 10.96 -10.96 19.30
CA LEU A 120 10.38 -9.71 18.81
C LEU A 120 9.87 -9.91 17.39
N ARG A 121 8.59 -9.60 17.13
CA ARG A 121 8.00 -9.76 15.80
C ARG A 121 8.67 -8.84 14.78
N ALA A 122 9.27 -9.46 13.77
CA ALA A 122 9.83 -8.80 12.59
C ALA A 122 8.77 -8.05 11.78
N GLN A 123 9.22 -7.13 10.93
CA GLN A 123 8.32 -6.49 9.97
C GLN A 123 7.69 -7.52 9.03
N THR A 124 6.49 -7.27 8.53
CA THR A 124 5.73 -8.26 7.74
C THR A 124 6.05 -8.23 6.26
N PHE A 125 7.05 -7.48 5.83
CA PHE A 125 7.42 -7.37 4.43
C PHE A 125 8.89 -7.66 4.22
N TYR A 126 9.18 -8.34 3.11
CA TYR A 126 10.54 -8.67 2.73
C TYR A 126 11.36 -7.39 2.54
N GLU A 127 12.65 -7.47 2.85
CA GLU A 127 13.59 -6.39 2.63
C GLU A 127 14.99 -6.98 2.45
N PRO A 128 15.61 -6.85 1.27
CA PRO A 128 16.89 -7.50 0.99
C PRO A 128 18.03 -6.91 1.83
N ARG A 129 17.91 -5.64 2.23
CA ARG A 129 18.92 -4.89 2.97
C ARG A 129 18.27 -3.97 4.00
N ARG A 130 18.06 -4.44 5.23
CA ARG A 130 17.62 -3.60 6.35
C ARG A 130 18.83 -3.09 7.12
N ASN A 131 19.06 -1.78 7.12
CA ASN A 131 20.22 -1.20 7.79
C ASN A 131 19.84 -0.82 9.23
N PHE A 132 20.66 -1.27 10.18
CA PHE A 132 20.71 -0.72 11.53
C PHE A 132 21.87 0.28 11.59
N LEU A 133 21.51 1.55 11.73
CA LEU A 133 22.43 2.67 11.81
C LEU A 133 22.63 3.05 13.27
N CYS A 134 23.84 3.46 13.65
CA CYS A 134 24.16 3.83 15.03
C CYS A 134 24.88 5.18 15.08
N GLU A 135 24.20 6.20 15.59
CA GLU A 135 24.82 7.48 15.94
C GLU A 135 25.39 7.40 17.36
N VAL A 136 26.61 7.90 17.52
CA VAL A 136 27.38 7.86 18.77
C VAL A 136 27.57 9.29 19.26
N ASN A 137 27.11 9.56 20.48
CA ASN A 137 27.43 10.76 21.24
C ASN A 137 28.34 10.36 22.43
N PRO A 138 29.67 10.51 22.31
CA PRO A 138 30.61 9.99 23.31
C PRO A 138 30.49 10.61 24.71
N SER A 139 30.04 11.87 24.80
CA SER A 139 30.02 12.65 26.05
C SER A 139 28.63 12.88 26.62
N GLY A 140 27.58 12.62 25.83
CA GLY A 140 26.21 12.94 26.21
C GLY A 140 25.92 14.45 26.29
N SER A 141 26.84 15.30 25.82
CA SER A 141 26.70 16.75 25.83
C SER A 141 26.32 17.28 24.44
N GLY A 142 25.31 18.14 24.38
CA GLY A 142 24.74 18.71 23.16
C GLY A 142 23.26 19.07 23.39
N PRO A 143 22.64 19.95 22.59
CA PRO A 143 21.21 20.22 22.74
C PRO A 143 20.42 18.92 22.53
N ASP A 144 19.37 18.71 23.33
CA ASP A 144 18.43 17.57 23.30
C ASP A 144 17.60 17.51 21.99
N THR A 145 18.19 17.81 20.84
CA THR A 145 17.55 17.75 19.53
C THR A 145 17.63 16.32 18.98
N TRP A 146 17.18 15.34 19.75
CA TRP A 146 16.82 14.05 19.19
C TRP A 146 15.35 14.09 18.81
N THR A 147 15.08 14.12 17.51
CA THR A 147 13.74 13.89 16.95
C THR A 147 13.71 12.46 16.46
N PRO A 148 12.69 11.63 16.81
CA PRO A 148 12.53 10.31 16.21
C PRO A 148 12.51 10.46 14.69
N MET A 149 13.50 9.90 14.01
CA MET A 149 13.44 9.80 12.55
C MET A 149 12.34 8.79 12.21
N GLY A 150 11.21 9.31 11.76
CA GLY A 150 9.93 8.60 11.69
C GLY A 150 8.73 9.51 11.99
N ALA A 151 8.95 10.66 12.63
CA ALA A 151 8.07 11.80 12.41
C ALA A 151 8.34 12.34 11.00
N GLU A 152 7.31 12.65 10.23
CA GLU A 152 7.34 13.34 8.92
C GLU A 152 7.95 14.76 9.00
N THR A 153 8.84 15.01 9.95
CA THR A 153 9.36 16.32 10.29
C THR A 153 10.85 16.22 10.50
N LYS A 154 11.59 16.40 9.41
CA LYS A 154 12.81 17.22 9.46
C LYS A 154 12.40 18.71 9.63
N SER A 155 11.41 19.02 10.49
CA SER A 155 10.99 20.38 10.82
C SER A 155 11.16 20.66 12.31
N ASP A 156 11.76 21.82 12.56
CA ASP A 156 11.67 22.62 13.79
C ASP A 156 12.49 22.16 15.01
N SER A 157 13.82 22.13 14.87
CA SER A 157 14.70 22.48 16.00
C SER A 157 15.12 23.96 15.89
N VAL A 158 14.36 24.79 16.62
CA VAL A 158 14.73 26.05 17.28
C VAL A 158 15.91 26.84 16.69
N LYS A 159 15.60 28.04 16.19
CA LYS A 159 16.54 29.13 15.93
C LYS A 159 17.60 29.21 17.04
N ALA A 160 18.87 29.03 16.68
CA ALA A 160 19.96 29.54 17.49
C ALA A 160 19.73 31.04 17.67
N ALA A 161 19.28 31.46 18.86
CA ALA A 161 19.22 32.86 19.22
C ALA A 161 20.65 33.39 19.21
N GLU A 162 20.91 34.36 18.35
CA GLU A 162 22.07 35.24 18.45
C GLU A 162 22.09 35.83 19.86
N VAL A 163 23.06 35.42 20.68
CA VAL A 163 23.40 36.11 21.91
C VAL A 163 24.72 36.81 21.67
N GLU A 164 24.65 38.14 21.73
CA GLU A 164 25.79 39.04 21.66
C GLU A 164 26.89 38.67 22.64
N GLN A 165 28.10 38.77 22.12
CA GLN A 165 29.39 38.66 22.76
C GLN A 165 29.50 39.60 23.98
N GLN A 166 29.75 39.06 25.18
CA GLN A 166 30.48 39.79 26.23
C GLN A 166 31.30 38.83 27.11
N ASP A 167 32.52 39.30 27.40
CA ASP A 167 33.65 38.62 28.03
C ASP A 167 33.35 37.79 29.30
N THR A 168 33.93 36.59 29.39
CA THR A 168 34.74 36.17 30.55
C THR A 168 35.62 34.96 30.20
N ASN A 169 36.92 35.10 30.47
CA ASN A 169 37.94 34.06 30.34
C ASN A 169 37.67 32.88 31.28
N LEU A 170 37.29 31.73 30.73
CA LEU A 170 37.41 30.40 31.34
C LEU A 170 37.66 29.37 30.22
N LEU A 171 38.68 28.53 30.43
CA LEU A 171 39.24 27.59 29.47
C LEU A 171 38.19 26.74 28.74
N VAL A 172 38.12 26.92 27.42
CA VAL A 172 37.36 26.10 26.47
C VAL A 172 38.10 24.78 26.26
N LEU A 173 37.56 23.68 26.80
CA LEU A 173 37.86 22.33 26.32
C LEU A 173 36.90 21.99 25.16
N GLN A 174 37.52 21.81 24.01
CA GLN A 174 37.06 21.38 22.69
C GLN A 174 35.87 20.37 22.65
N GLY A 175 34.80 20.77 21.92
CA GLY A 175 34.09 19.96 20.91
C GLY A 175 33.25 18.75 21.35
N SER A 176 31.96 18.95 21.60
CA SER A 176 30.94 17.89 21.51
C SER A 176 30.76 17.48 20.04
N SER A 177 31.41 16.40 19.61
CA SER A 177 31.21 15.86 18.27
C SER A 177 30.45 14.53 18.36
N THR A 178 29.32 14.45 17.65
CA THR A 178 28.65 13.17 17.35
C THR A 178 29.23 12.59 16.07
N GLY A 179 29.03 11.29 15.85
CA GLY A 179 29.35 10.65 14.58
C GLY A 179 28.75 9.26 14.47
N SER A 180 28.90 8.62 13.32
CA SER A 180 28.24 7.35 13.02
C SER A 180 29.19 6.18 13.07
N ALA A 181 28.76 5.11 13.74
CA ALA A 181 29.39 3.80 13.62
C ALA A 181 29.07 3.16 12.26
N THR A 182 29.86 2.18 11.84
CA THR A 182 29.52 1.39 10.65
C THR A 182 28.21 0.60 10.89
N PRO A 183 27.31 0.54 9.89
CA PRO A 183 25.99 -0.08 10.06
C PRO A 183 26.05 -1.60 10.08
N ALA A 184 25.06 -2.20 10.73
CA ALA A 184 24.73 -3.62 10.61
C ALA A 184 23.64 -3.81 9.56
N VAL A 185 23.70 -4.88 8.76
CA VAL A 185 22.71 -5.16 7.71
C VAL A 185 22.05 -6.51 7.98
N LEU A 186 20.73 -6.53 8.07
CA LEU A 186 19.89 -7.71 8.22
C LEU A 186 19.09 -7.95 6.94
N ARG A 187 18.96 -9.22 6.52
CA ARG A 187 18.06 -9.60 5.44
C ARG A 187 16.73 -10.10 5.97
N ILE A 188 15.63 -9.70 5.33
CA ILE A 188 14.28 -10.20 5.63
C ILE A 188 13.73 -10.87 4.38
N SER A 189 13.52 -12.18 4.44
CA SER A 189 12.93 -12.97 3.36
C SER A 189 11.44 -13.18 3.57
N GLY A 190 10.69 -13.55 2.53
CA GLY A 190 9.36 -14.13 2.71
C GLY A 190 9.41 -15.47 3.44
N GLY A 191 8.30 -15.81 4.10
CA GLY A 191 8.11 -17.09 4.79
C GLY A 191 7.70 -18.23 3.85
N ASP A 192 7.07 -19.26 4.41
CA ASP A 192 6.53 -20.40 3.67
C ASP A 192 5.38 -19.99 2.73
N ALA A 193 5.27 -20.67 1.60
CA ALA A 193 4.23 -20.41 0.61
C ALA A 193 2.83 -20.72 1.16
N SER A 194 1.91 -19.80 0.95
CA SER A 194 0.49 -19.89 1.35
C SER A 194 -0.47 -19.62 0.20
N GLU A 195 0.00 -18.96 -0.87
CA GLU A 195 -0.78 -18.63 -2.05
C GLU A 195 0.07 -18.77 -3.32
N LEU A 196 -0.59 -19.02 -4.45
CA LEU A 196 -0.02 -18.90 -5.78
C LEU A 196 -0.71 -17.75 -6.53
N SER A 197 -0.01 -17.15 -7.48
CA SER A 197 -0.59 -16.21 -8.44
C SER A 197 0.08 -16.31 -9.80
N ALA A 198 -0.68 -15.98 -10.85
CA ALA A 198 -0.20 -15.91 -12.22
C ALA A 198 -0.59 -14.57 -12.86
N ILE A 199 0.26 -13.99 -13.69
CA ILE A 199 -0.01 -12.74 -14.41
C ILE A 199 0.43 -12.90 -15.87
N ALA A 200 -0.46 -12.53 -16.78
CA ALA A 200 -0.24 -12.48 -18.23
C ALA A 200 -0.74 -11.14 -18.80
N PRO A 201 -0.25 -10.69 -19.96
CA PRO A 201 -0.79 -9.51 -20.63
C PRO A 201 -2.29 -9.63 -20.85
N SER A 202 -3.03 -8.55 -20.57
CA SER A 202 -4.51 -8.58 -20.66
C SER A 202 -5.05 -8.70 -22.08
N ASP A 203 -4.28 -8.26 -23.08
CA ASP A 203 -4.58 -8.41 -24.50
C ASP A 203 -3.42 -9.15 -25.17
N ILE A 204 -3.70 -10.31 -25.78
CA ILE A 204 -2.72 -11.21 -26.40
C ILE A 204 -3.07 -11.40 -27.87
N GLU A 205 -2.06 -11.32 -28.73
CA GLU A 205 -2.21 -11.66 -30.15
C GLU A 205 -2.00 -13.15 -30.36
N LEU A 206 -2.90 -13.79 -31.12
CA LEU A 206 -2.82 -15.21 -31.41
C LEU A 206 -1.50 -15.56 -32.13
N GLY A 207 -0.80 -16.60 -31.66
CA GLY A 207 0.48 -17.01 -32.21
C GLY A 207 1.69 -16.15 -31.81
N SER A 208 1.47 -15.01 -31.13
CA SER A 208 2.55 -14.17 -30.62
C SER A 208 3.00 -14.63 -29.23
N GLY A 209 4.32 -14.62 -29.01
CA GLY A 209 4.91 -14.95 -27.72
C GLY A 209 4.63 -13.89 -26.67
N PHE A 210 4.32 -14.32 -25.44
CA PHE A 210 4.18 -13.46 -24.27
C PHE A 210 4.91 -14.06 -23.07
N ALA A 211 5.06 -13.26 -22.01
CA ALA A 211 5.63 -13.70 -20.75
C ALA A 211 4.53 -14.02 -19.74
N LEU A 212 4.61 -15.18 -19.11
CA LEU A 212 3.76 -15.59 -18.00
C LEU A 212 4.56 -15.47 -16.70
N GLN A 213 4.13 -14.61 -15.79
CA GLN A 213 4.72 -14.51 -14.45
C GLN A 213 3.96 -15.41 -13.47
N LEU A 214 4.70 -16.21 -12.71
CA LEU A 214 4.21 -17.07 -11.64
C LEU A 214 4.85 -16.62 -10.34
N LYS A 215 4.08 -16.57 -9.25
CA LYS A 215 4.58 -16.21 -7.92
C LYS A 215 3.96 -17.13 -6.88
N ALA A 216 4.79 -17.66 -5.99
CA ALA A 216 4.38 -18.21 -4.70
C ALA A 216 4.58 -17.12 -3.64
N SER A 217 3.56 -16.84 -2.83
CA SER A 217 3.67 -15.84 -1.77
C SER A 217 3.45 -16.43 -0.38
N ASP A 218 4.12 -15.82 0.60
CA ASP A 218 3.83 -16.05 2.01
C ASP A 218 2.51 -15.41 2.44
N ILE A 219 2.13 -15.62 3.71
CA ILE A 219 0.87 -15.10 4.29
C ILE A 219 0.77 -13.57 4.28
N TRP A 220 1.87 -12.85 4.03
CA TRP A 220 1.95 -11.40 3.96
C TRP A 220 2.04 -10.87 2.52
N GLY A 221 2.02 -11.77 1.52
CA GLY A 221 2.16 -11.44 0.10
C GLY A 221 3.60 -11.28 -0.39
N ASN A 222 4.61 -11.59 0.42
CA ASN A 222 5.99 -11.54 -0.03
C ASN A 222 6.33 -12.76 -0.89
N PRO A 223 7.27 -12.66 -1.84
CA PRO A 223 7.84 -13.85 -2.49
C PRO A 223 8.27 -14.91 -1.48
N ALA A 224 7.72 -16.11 -1.58
CA ALA A 224 8.09 -17.25 -0.75
C ALA A 224 9.40 -17.85 -1.28
N GLU A 225 10.53 -17.23 -0.93
CA GLU A 225 11.85 -17.52 -1.54
C GLU A 225 12.32 -18.98 -1.38
N LYS A 226 11.80 -19.69 -0.38
CA LYS A 226 12.09 -21.09 -0.10
C LYS A 226 11.22 -22.08 -0.89
N TYR A 227 10.21 -21.59 -1.60
CA TYR A 227 9.29 -22.45 -2.33
C TYR A 227 9.99 -23.21 -3.47
N ARG A 228 9.78 -24.53 -3.50
CA ARG A 228 10.33 -25.46 -4.52
C ARG A 228 9.23 -26.36 -5.11
N GLY A 229 7.98 -25.97 -4.95
CA GLY A 229 6.86 -26.78 -5.37
C GLY A 229 6.79 -26.94 -6.90
N LYS A 230 6.05 -27.96 -7.31
CA LYS A 230 5.83 -28.28 -8.71
C LYS A 230 4.46 -27.76 -9.13
N ILE A 231 4.44 -26.89 -10.13
CA ILE A 231 3.23 -26.26 -10.65
C ILE A 231 2.83 -26.88 -11.99
N GLU A 232 1.57 -27.27 -12.09
CA GLU A 232 0.90 -27.60 -13.35
C GLU A 232 0.16 -26.36 -13.90
N ILE A 233 0.37 -26.05 -15.18
CA ILE A 233 -0.17 -24.87 -15.86
C ILE A 233 -1.16 -25.33 -16.92
N LYS A 234 -2.39 -24.78 -16.91
CA LYS A 234 -3.48 -25.25 -17.77
C LYS A 234 -4.26 -24.08 -18.34
N ALA A 235 -4.41 -24.05 -19.67
CA ALA A 235 -5.39 -23.24 -20.38
C ALA A 235 -5.65 -23.82 -21.78
N PRO A 236 -6.87 -23.72 -22.32
CA PRO A 236 -7.15 -24.09 -23.72
C PRO A 236 -6.20 -23.37 -24.68
N GLY A 237 -5.63 -24.10 -25.64
CA GLY A 237 -4.74 -23.53 -26.65
C GLY A 237 -3.38 -23.02 -26.17
N LEU A 238 -3.04 -23.11 -24.88
CA LEU A 238 -1.77 -22.62 -24.34
C LEU A 238 -0.63 -23.61 -24.59
N VAL A 239 0.46 -23.11 -25.16
CA VAL A 239 1.73 -23.81 -25.28
C VAL A 239 2.76 -23.10 -24.40
N VAL A 240 3.27 -23.82 -23.40
CA VAL A 240 4.30 -23.33 -22.46
C VAL A 240 5.67 -23.90 -22.85
N PRO A 241 6.69 -23.06 -23.11
CA PRO A 241 8.04 -23.54 -23.36
C PRO A 241 8.59 -24.36 -22.21
N GLY A 242 9.18 -25.52 -22.51
CA GLY A 242 9.67 -26.46 -21.50
C GLY A 242 8.61 -27.39 -20.92
N GLY A 243 7.34 -27.22 -21.30
CA GLY A 243 6.22 -28.03 -20.83
C GLY A 243 5.32 -27.30 -19.84
N ASN A 244 4.15 -27.88 -19.59
CA ASN A 244 3.13 -27.34 -18.70
C ASN A 244 3.34 -27.68 -17.22
N SER A 245 4.42 -28.39 -16.91
CA SER A 245 4.74 -28.94 -15.60
C SER A 245 6.11 -28.39 -15.20
N LEU A 246 6.14 -27.45 -14.26
CA LEU A 246 7.33 -26.65 -13.91
C LEU A 246 7.65 -26.76 -12.43
N GLU A 247 8.89 -27.06 -12.09
CA GLU A 247 9.36 -27.13 -10.69
C GLU A 247 10.15 -25.87 -10.32
N PHE A 248 9.78 -25.21 -9.23
CA PHE A 248 10.49 -24.03 -8.71
C PHE A 248 11.85 -24.41 -8.13
N SER A 249 12.83 -23.57 -8.38
CA SER A 249 14.22 -23.70 -7.94
C SER A 249 14.60 -22.60 -6.96
N GLU A 250 15.83 -22.65 -6.44
CA GLU A 250 16.37 -21.59 -5.60
C GLU A 250 16.60 -20.29 -6.36
N GLU A 251 16.95 -20.37 -7.64
CA GLU A 251 17.16 -19.21 -8.49
C GLU A 251 15.87 -18.42 -8.73
N ASP A 252 14.71 -19.07 -8.65
CA ASP A 252 13.42 -18.42 -8.83
C ASP A 252 13.07 -17.50 -7.64
N GLY A 253 13.59 -17.75 -6.42
CA GLY A 253 13.29 -16.88 -5.26
C GLY A 253 11.78 -16.69 -5.00
N GLY A 254 10.96 -17.69 -5.31
CA GLY A 254 9.50 -17.63 -5.19
C GLY A 254 8.78 -16.95 -6.36
N VAL A 255 9.50 -16.44 -7.36
CA VAL A 255 8.93 -15.81 -8.57
C VAL A 255 9.57 -16.36 -9.83
N ARG A 256 8.78 -16.94 -10.73
CA ARG A 256 9.26 -17.50 -11.99
C ARG A 256 8.60 -16.82 -13.17
N ARG A 257 9.42 -16.38 -14.13
CA ARG A 257 8.95 -15.80 -15.39
C ARG A 257 9.19 -16.77 -16.53
N VAL A 258 8.11 -17.18 -17.20
CA VAL A 258 8.16 -18.07 -18.37
C VAL A 258 8.03 -17.22 -19.63
N GLU A 259 9.14 -17.09 -20.35
CA GLU A 259 9.19 -16.35 -21.62
C GLU A 259 8.72 -17.21 -22.80
N GLY A 260 8.03 -16.58 -23.76
CA GLY A 260 7.66 -17.22 -25.02
C GLY A 260 6.47 -18.18 -24.93
N ALA A 261 5.61 -18.05 -23.92
CA ALA A 261 4.31 -18.70 -23.91
C ALA A 261 3.48 -18.21 -25.11
N VAL A 262 2.71 -19.10 -25.73
CA VAL A 262 1.93 -18.80 -26.94
C VAL A 262 0.55 -19.45 -26.85
N PHE A 263 -0.48 -18.74 -27.29
CA PHE A 263 -1.77 -19.33 -27.59
C PHE A 263 -1.87 -19.71 -29.07
N THR A 264 -2.26 -20.95 -29.35
CA THR A 264 -2.46 -21.47 -30.72
C THR A 264 -3.91 -21.40 -31.19
N GLU A 265 -4.85 -21.19 -30.28
CA GLU A 265 -6.27 -20.94 -30.57
C GLU A 265 -6.84 -19.88 -29.62
N GLU A 266 -7.98 -19.31 -30.01
CA GLU A 266 -8.78 -18.44 -29.14
C GLU A 266 -9.58 -19.29 -28.14
N GLY A 267 -10.08 -18.67 -27.06
CA GLY A 267 -11.07 -19.27 -26.16
C GLY A 267 -10.64 -19.38 -24.70
N ALA A 268 -9.34 -19.36 -24.40
CA ALA A 268 -8.89 -19.19 -23.03
C ALA A 268 -9.20 -17.78 -22.53
N THR A 269 -9.74 -17.71 -21.33
CA THR A 269 -10.06 -16.47 -20.61
C THR A 269 -9.10 -16.22 -19.45
N ARG A 270 -8.45 -17.28 -18.97
CA ARG A 270 -7.48 -17.30 -17.87
C ARG A 270 -6.48 -18.43 -18.08
N ILE A 271 -5.42 -18.42 -17.27
CA ILE A 271 -4.47 -19.52 -17.14
C ILE A 271 -4.54 -20.02 -15.70
N ASP A 272 -4.92 -21.28 -15.52
CA ASP A 272 -5.02 -21.91 -14.20
C ASP A 272 -3.67 -22.55 -13.82
N ILE A 273 -3.29 -22.42 -12.56
CA ILE A 273 -2.07 -23.00 -12.00
C ILE A 273 -2.38 -23.76 -10.72
N GLU A 274 -1.68 -24.88 -10.53
CA GLU A 274 -1.94 -25.81 -9.43
C GLU A 274 -0.65 -26.44 -8.92
N ASP A 275 -0.43 -26.38 -7.61
CA ASP A 275 0.47 -27.26 -6.87
C ASP A 275 -0.38 -28.21 -6.03
N ALA A 276 -0.60 -29.41 -6.56
CA ALA A 276 -1.45 -30.41 -5.93
C ALA A 276 -0.84 -31.01 -4.65
N GLU A 277 0.49 -30.97 -4.48
CA GLU A 277 1.16 -31.52 -3.29
C GLU A 277 0.94 -30.61 -2.08
N ASN A 278 1.01 -29.30 -2.30
CA ASN A 278 0.80 -28.29 -1.25
C ASN A 278 -0.64 -27.77 -1.19
N GLY A 279 -1.52 -28.22 -2.08
CA GLY A 279 -2.93 -27.81 -2.13
C GLY A 279 -3.12 -26.34 -2.52
N LEU A 280 -2.20 -25.78 -3.31
CA LEU A 280 -2.26 -24.38 -3.74
C LEU A 280 -2.85 -24.29 -5.15
N LEU A 281 -3.87 -23.44 -5.32
CA LEU A 281 -4.61 -23.24 -6.56
C LEU A 281 -4.73 -21.76 -6.86
N ALA A 282 -4.55 -21.37 -8.12
CA ALA A 282 -4.79 -19.99 -8.56
C ALA A 282 -5.13 -19.91 -10.04
N SER A 283 -5.64 -18.75 -10.46
CA SER A 283 -5.85 -18.40 -11.85
C SER A 283 -5.17 -17.06 -12.16
N SER A 284 -4.79 -16.86 -13.41
CA SER A 284 -4.27 -15.57 -13.86
C SER A 284 -5.34 -14.47 -13.86
N ASN A 285 -4.92 -13.22 -14.06
CA ASN A 285 -5.83 -12.17 -14.52
C ASN A 285 -6.56 -12.58 -15.81
N GLN A 286 -7.67 -11.90 -16.09
CA GLN A 286 -8.43 -12.11 -17.32
C GLN A 286 -7.58 -11.71 -18.54
N ILE A 287 -7.65 -12.54 -19.58
CA ILE A 287 -6.96 -12.35 -20.86
C ILE A 287 -7.96 -12.35 -22.01
N ARG A 288 -7.68 -11.54 -23.05
CA ARG A 288 -8.35 -11.63 -24.36
C ARG A 288 -7.34 -11.98 -25.43
N ILE A 289 -7.62 -13.09 -26.12
CA ILE A 289 -6.83 -13.55 -27.26
C ILE A 289 -7.52 -13.08 -28.53
N SER A 290 -6.77 -12.47 -29.44
CA SER A 290 -7.30 -11.91 -30.68
C SER A 290 -6.37 -12.17 -31.85
N GLN A 291 -6.92 -12.37 -33.06
CA GLN A 291 -6.11 -12.48 -34.30
C GLN A 291 -5.22 -11.24 -34.53
N LYS A 292 -5.72 -10.08 -34.09
CA LYS A 292 -5.04 -8.80 -34.17
C LYS A 292 -5.39 -8.00 -32.94
N LEU A 293 -4.38 -7.45 -32.29
CA LEU A 293 -4.57 -6.63 -31.10
C LEU A 293 -5.45 -5.40 -31.38
N PRO A 294 -6.27 -4.98 -30.40
CA PRO A 294 -6.98 -3.71 -30.49
C PRO A 294 -6.00 -2.55 -30.56
N THR A 295 -6.43 -1.43 -31.16
CA THR A 295 -5.61 -0.21 -31.23
C THR A 295 -5.22 0.29 -29.85
N LEU A 296 -6.15 0.24 -28.89
CA LEU A 296 -5.89 0.54 -27.49
C LEU A 296 -5.87 -0.78 -26.70
N LYS A 297 -4.73 -1.09 -26.09
CA LYS A 297 -4.54 -2.26 -25.22
C LYS A 297 -4.63 -1.83 -23.78
N LEU A 298 -5.03 -2.77 -22.92
CA LEU A 298 -5.03 -2.55 -21.49
C LEU A 298 -3.66 -2.88 -20.88
N PHE A 299 -3.08 -1.90 -20.21
CA PHE A 299 -1.90 -2.05 -19.37
C PHE A 299 -2.24 -1.79 -17.91
N TRP A 300 -1.49 -2.41 -17.00
CA TRP A 300 -1.70 -2.33 -15.55
C TRP A 300 -0.50 -1.68 -14.86
N GLY A 301 -0.76 -0.74 -13.96
CA GLY A 301 0.32 -0.09 -13.24
C GLY A 301 -0.07 0.52 -11.92
N ASP A 302 0.97 0.92 -11.19
CA ASP A 302 0.92 1.59 -9.89
C ASP A 302 1.53 2.99 -10.06
N PRO A 303 0.74 4.00 -10.44
CA PRO A 303 1.27 5.33 -10.73
C PRO A 303 1.78 6.03 -9.47
N HIS A 304 1.31 5.67 -8.28
CA HIS A 304 1.61 6.38 -7.04
C HIS A 304 2.07 5.40 -5.97
N SER A 305 3.37 5.32 -5.73
CA SER A 305 3.99 4.48 -4.70
C SER A 305 5.44 4.92 -4.47
N GLY A 306 6.23 4.17 -3.71
CA GLY A 306 7.68 4.43 -3.59
C GLY A 306 8.06 5.52 -2.59
N GLN A 307 7.47 5.50 -1.39
CA GLN A 307 7.82 6.44 -0.32
C GLN A 307 9.06 6.03 0.50
N ILE A 308 9.96 5.27 -0.11
CA ILE A 308 11.15 4.71 0.57
C ILE A 308 12.12 5.85 0.91
N GLY A 309 12.66 5.85 2.13
CA GLY A 309 13.56 6.90 2.59
C GLY A 309 14.98 6.81 2.03
N ASP A 310 15.50 5.59 1.87
CA ASP A 310 16.84 5.35 1.32
C ASP A 310 16.81 5.26 -0.21
N ALA A 311 17.39 6.27 -0.86
CA ALA A 311 17.48 6.33 -2.32
C ALA A 311 18.28 5.16 -2.93
N SER A 312 19.15 4.48 -2.17
CA SER A 312 19.88 3.29 -2.63
C SER A 312 18.97 2.08 -2.92
N LYS A 313 17.70 2.14 -2.53
CA LYS A 313 16.69 1.09 -2.71
C LYS A 313 15.70 1.38 -3.84
N ILE A 314 15.84 2.51 -4.56
CA ILE A 314 14.94 2.86 -5.65
C ILE A 314 15.00 1.82 -6.79
N GLY A 315 16.18 1.27 -7.08
CA GLY A 315 16.32 0.17 -8.03
C GLY A 315 15.56 -1.09 -7.58
N ASP A 316 15.62 -1.44 -6.29
CA ASP A 316 14.89 -2.59 -5.73
C ASP A 316 13.37 -2.42 -5.86
N TYR A 317 12.87 -1.18 -5.71
CA TYR A 317 11.46 -0.84 -5.95
C TYR A 317 11.03 -1.10 -7.40
N PHE A 318 11.79 -0.63 -8.39
CA PHE A 318 11.45 -0.85 -9.80
C PHE A 318 11.61 -2.32 -10.22
N ALA A 319 12.61 -3.02 -9.66
CA ALA A 319 12.74 -4.47 -9.83
C ALA A 319 11.50 -5.20 -9.29
N TYR A 320 11.01 -4.85 -8.10
CA TYR A 320 9.80 -5.46 -7.55
C TYR A 320 8.58 -5.19 -8.42
N ALA A 321 8.37 -3.93 -8.85
CA ALA A 321 7.26 -3.56 -9.73
C ALA A 321 7.24 -4.37 -11.04
N ARG A 322 8.40 -4.49 -11.70
CA ARG A 322 8.54 -5.18 -12.99
C ARG A 322 8.52 -6.70 -12.85
N ASP A 323 9.30 -7.22 -11.90
CA ASP A 323 9.69 -8.63 -11.85
C ASP A 323 8.97 -9.43 -10.77
N VAL A 324 8.26 -8.81 -9.81
CA VAL A 324 7.46 -9.53 -8.80
C VAL A 324 5.97 -9.29 -9.00
N SER A 325 5.58 -8.03 -9.20
CA SER A 325 4.18 -7.64 -9.36
C SER A 325 3.69 -7.70 -10.80
N ALA A 326 4.58 -7.94 -11.78
CA ALA A 326 4.31 -7.86 -13.24
C ALA A 326 3.45 -6.63 -13.60
N LEU A 327 3.92 -5.45 -13.20
CA LEU A 327 3.36 -4.19 -13.69
C LEU A 327 3.93 -3.84 -15.06
N ASP A 328 3.11 -3.21 -15.88
CA ASP A 328 3.53 -2.61 -17.14
C ASP A 328 4.17 -1.23 -16.91
N PHE A 329 3.72 -0.49 -15.90
CA PHE A 329 4.27 0.81 -15.51
C PHE A 329 4.17 1.06 -14.00
N ALA A 330 5.07 1.89 -13.47
CA ALA A 330 5.03 2.30 -12.06
C ALA A 330 5.63 3.69 -11.85
N GLY A 331 5.12 4.45 -10.88
CA GLY A 331 5.69 5.74 -10.48
C GLY A 331 6.31 5.69 -9.08
N TYR A 332 7.56 6.15 -8.95
CA TYR A 332 8.16 6.42 -7.65
C TYR A 332 7.86 7.87 -7.29
N GLN A 333 6.87 8.10 -6.44
CA GLN A 333 6.28 9.41 -6.18
C GLN A 333 6.60 9.88 -4.76
N ARG A 334 7.89 9.99 -4.43
CA ARG A 334 8.31 10.39 -3.08
C ARG A 334 7.81 11.80 -2.73
N ASN A 335 7.39 12.01 -1.48
CA ASN A 335 7.07 13.35 -0.98
C ASN A 335 8.23 14.33 -1.21
N ASP A 336 7.97 15.39 -1.96
CA ASP A 336 8.89 16.48 -2.29
C ASP A 336 9.60 17.09 -1.06
N SER A 337 8.88 17.26 0.04
CA SER A 337 9.39 17.82 1.31
C SER A 337 10.33 16.89 2.09
N ALA A 338 10.50 15.65 1.63
CA ALA A 338 11.39 14.65 2.20
C ALA A 338 12.31 14.01 1.16
N HIS A 339 12.41 14.59 -0.03
CA HIS A 339 13.21 14.09 -1.15
C HIS A 339 14.20 15.16 -1.61
N SER A 340 15.49 14.96 -1.32
CA SER A 340 16.54 15.89 -1.71
C SER A 340 16.82 15.87 -3.22
N THR A 341 17.44 16.93 -3.73
CA THR A 341 17.76 17.00 -5.17
C THR A 341 18.73 15.89 -5.59
N ASP A 342 19.69 15.53 -4.71
CA ASP A 342 20.64 14.46 -5.00
C ASP A 342 19.95 13.08 -5.00
N GLU A 343 19.02 12.82 -4.07
CA GLU A 343 18.23 11.58 -4.06
C GLU A 343 17.30 11.48 -5.29
N TYR A 344 16.78 12.60 -5.78
CA TYR A 344 15.97 12.62 -7.01
C TYR A 344 16.81 12.40 -8.26
N GLU A 345 18.06 12.85 -8.28
CA GLU A 345 18.98 12.48 -9.36
C GLU A 345 19.23 10.96 -9.37
N VAL A 346 19.32 10.31 -8.20
CA VAL A 346 19.35 8.84 -8.11
C VAL A 346 18.05 8.24 -8.64
N GLN A 347 16.89 8.78 -8.25
CA GLN A 347 15.60 8.34 -8.80
C GLN A 347 15.60 8.38 -10.34
N GLN A 348 16.04 9.48 -10.93
CA GLN A 348 16.07 9.63 -12.38
C GLN A 348 17.03 8.64 -13.05
N VAL A 349 18.17 8.30 -12.43
CA VAL A 349 19.08 7.28 -12.92
C VAL A 349 18.41 5.90 -12.94
N GLU A 350 17.77 5.51 -11.84
CA GLU A 350 17.08 4.22 -11.72
C GLU A 350 15.88 4.13 -12.66
N GLU A 351 15.06 5.17 -12.77
CA GLU A 351 13.96 5.23 -13.74
C GLU A 351 14.44 5.00 -15.18
N LYS A 352 15.55 5.61 -15.57
CA LYS A 352 16.13 5.39 -16.91
C LYS A 352 16.70 3.99 -17.06
N ALA A 353 17.27 3.41 -16.00
CA ALA A 353 17.84 2.06 -16.02
C ALA A 353 16.77 0.97 -16.20
N TYR A 354 15.59 1.17 -15.63
CA TYR A 354 14.46 0.23 -15.74
C TYR A 354 13.49 0.55 -16.88
N HIS A 355 13.63 1.69 -17.57
CA HIS A 355 12.78 2.05 -18.70
C HIS A 355 13.07 1.17 -19.93
N GLU A 356 12.18 0.21 -20.15
CA GLU A 356 12.21 -0.76 -21.25
C GLU A 356 10.89 -0.68 -22.03
N PRO A 357 10.74 0.26 -23.00
CA PRO A 357 9.54 0.38 -23.81
C PRO A 357 9.10 -0.97 -24.40
N GLY A 358 7.81 -1.29 -24.24
CA GLY A 358 7.24 -2.59 -24.62
C GLY A 358 7.28 -3.66 -23.52
N ARG A 359 7.98 -3.42 -22.40
CA ARG A 359 8.04 -4.32 -21.24
C ARG A 359 7.72 -3.62 -19.92
N PHE A 360 8.35 -2.49 -19.63
CA PHE A 360 8.16 -1.76 -18.37
C PHE A 360 8.46 -0.28 -18.51
N VAL A 361 7.58 0.56 -17.97
CA VAL A 361 7.67 2.03 -18.07
C VAL A 361 7.63 2.68 -16.68
N PRO A 362 8.77 3.14 -16.16
CA PRO A 362 8.79 4.06 -15.03
C PRO A 362 8.13 5.40 -15.38
N LEU A 363 7.35 5.95 -14.46
CA LEU A 363 6.75 7.29 -14.58
C LEU A 363 7.61 8.30 -13.79
N PRO A 364 8.44 9.12 -14.46
CA PRO A 364 9.24 10.14 -13.79
C PRO A 364 8.35 11.17 -13.12
N GLY A 365 8.62 11.48 -11.87
CA GLY A 365 7.72 12.29 -11.08
C GLY A 365 8.04 12.35 -9.59
N TYR A 366 7.14 12.97 -8.83
CA TYR A 366 7.21 13.08 -7.37
C TYR A 366 5.84 13.48 -6.82
N GLU A 367 5.64 13.32 -5.52
CA GLU A 367 4.44 13.78 -4.83
C GLU A 367 4.65 15.18 -4.26
N TRP A 368 3.96 16.18 -4.80
CA TRP A 368 3.88 17.52 -4.21
C TRP A 368 2.97 17.47 -2.98
N SER A 369 3.54 17.66 -1.79
CA SER A 369 2.90 17.24 -0.52
C SER A 369 2.44 18.41 0.34
N GLY A 370 1.69 19.34 -0.26
CA GLY A 370 1.19 20.54 0.43
C GLY A 370 0.13 20.24 1.49
N ALA A 371 -0.02 21.15 2.46
CA ALA A 371 -1.13 21.08 3.44
C ALA A 371 -2.52 21.27 2.76
N VAL A 372 -3.60 20.78 3.37
CA VAL A 372 -4.97 20.83 2.78
C VAL A 372 -5.35 22.25 2.37
N GLU A 373 -5.07 23.23 3.23
CA GLU A 373 -5.43 24.64 3.05
C GLU A 373 -4.74 25.34 1.87
N ILE A 374 -3.69 24.74 1.31
CA ILE A 374 -2.96 25.24 0.13
C ILE A 374 -3.11 24.33 -1.10
N GLY A 375 -3.86 23.24 -0.98
CA GLY A 375 -4.16 22.32 -2.07
C GLY A 375 -4.11 20.84 -1.68
N GLY A 376 -3.39 20.45 -0.64
CA GLY A 376 -3.23 19.03 -0.31
C GLY A 376 -2.31 18.28 -1.28
N HIS A 377 -2.20 16.96 -1.12
CA HIS A 377 -1.22 16.16 -1.85
C HIS A 377 -1.61 15.92 -3.32
N HIS A 378 -0.64 16.01 -4.22
CA HIS A 378 -0.78 15.80 -5.66
C HIS A 378 0.43 15.05 -6.22
N ASN A 379 0.21 13.96 -6.94
CA ASN A 379 1.28 13.31 -7.71
C ASN A 379 1.55 14.07 -9.00
N VAL A 380 2.81 14.24 -9.37
CA VAL A 380 3.26 14.98 -10.56
C VAL A 380 4.06 14.03 -11.46
N TYR A 381 3.61 13.84 -12.69
CA TYR A 381 4.23 12.97 -13.69
C TYR A 381 4.74 13.76 -14.89
N PHE A 382 5.90 13.38 -15.41
CA PHE A 382 6.54 14.04 -16.54
C PHE A 382 6.55 13.18 -17.80
N GLY A 383 6.37 13.81 -18.97
CA GLY A 383 6.50 13.13 -20.27
C GLY A 383 7.94 12.85 -20.70
N ARG A 384 8.91 13.17 -19.83
CA ARG A 384 10.34 12.94 -20.04
C ARG A 384 11.08 12.84 -18.70
N PHE A 385 12.18 12.12 -18.71
CA PHE A 385 13.13 12.06 -17.60
C PHE A 385 13.90 13.38 -17.43
N ASP A 386 14.62 13.50 -16.32
CA ASP A 386 15.56 14.58 -16.02
C ASP A 386 14.89 15.98 -15.96
N ARG A 387 13.58 16.02 -15.69
CA ARG A 387 12.89 17.27 -15.40
C ARG A 387 13.04 17.59 -13.92
N PRO A 388 13.50 18.80 -13.54
CA PRO A 388 13.62 19.17 -12.13
C PRO A 388 12.27 19.13 -11.40
N MET A 389 12.27 18.56 -10.20
CA MET A 389 11.13 18.63 -9.28
C MET A 389 10.96 20.06 -8.73
N LYS A 390 9.78 20.33 -8.17
CA LYS A 390 9.49 21.56 -7.43
C LYS A 390 8.81 21.23 -6.12
N ARG A 391 9.36 21.73 -5.02
CA ARG A 391 8.85 21.45 -3.68
C ARG A 391 7.81 22.47 -3.27
N TRP A 392 6.86 22.10 -2.44
CA TRP A 392 5.96 23.06 -1.80
C TRP A 392 6.66 23.82 -0.67
N ARG A 393 7.58 23.14 0.01
CA ARG A 393 8.40 23.67 1.11
C ARG A 393 9.70 22.89 1.23
N GLY A 394 10.79 23.57 1.57
CA GLY A 394 12.04 22.96 2.04
C GLY A 394 13.18 22.98 1.04
N ALA A 395 13.09 23.78 -0.03
CA ALA A 395 14.18 23.99 -0.98
C ALA A 395 15.47 24.51 -0.29
N ASP A 396 15.35 25.32 0.76
CA ASP A 396 16.48 25.83 1.55
C ASP A 396 17.29 24.73 2.25
N LYS A 397 16.67 23.58 2.51
CA LYS A 397 17.25 22.47 3.26
C LYS A 397 17.60 21.26 2.39
N LEU A 398 16.76 20.95 1.42
CA LEU A 398 16.82 19.74 0.61
C LEU A 398 17.18 20.01 -0.85
N GLY A 399 17.03 21.25 -1.29
CA GLY A 399 17.35 21.69 -2.64
C GLY A 399 18.75 22.31 -2.74
N ARG A 400 19.11 22.67 -3.98
CA ARG A 400 20.29 23.48 -4.27
C ARG A 400 20.02 24.97 -3.96
N PRO A 401 21.07 25.80 -3.74
CA PRO A 401 20.90 27.20 -3.33
C PRO A 401 20.03 28.08 -4.24
N ASP A 402 19.81 27.71 -5.49
CA ASP A 402 19.00 28.41 -6.49
C ASP A 402 17.59 27.83 -6.67
N GLU A 403 17.25 26.75 -5.96
CA GLU A 403 15.92 26.17 -6.00
C GLU A 403 14.92 26.97 -5.16
N THR A 404 13.68 27.02 -5.62
CA THR A 404 12.59 27.75 -4.98
C THR A 404 11.38 26.86 -4.77
N ASP A 405 10.69 27.09 -3.66
CA ASP A 405 9.43 26.43 -3.34
C ASP A 405 8.26 26.98 -4.19
N LEU A 406 7.23 26.15 -4.36
CA LEU A 406 5.92 26.45 -4.93
C LEU A 406 4.87 26.23 -3.82
N PRO A 407 4.67 27.21 -2.91
CA PRO A 407 3.98 27.02 -1.63
C PRO A 407 2.47 26.82 -1.73
N HIS A 408 1.87 26.92 -2.91
CA HIS A 408 0.45 26.68 -3.14
C HIS A 408 0.26 25.87 -4.42
N VAL A 409 -0.77 25.01 -4.47
CA VAL A 409 -1.10 24.25 -5.69
C VAL A 409 -1.30 25.14 -6.94
N LYS A 410 -1.77 26.38 -6.79
CA LYS A 410 -1.85 27.33 -7.91
C LYS A 410 -0.47 27.70 -8.47
N ASP A 411 0.55 27.78 -7.62
CA ASP A 411 1.93 28.02 -8.05
C ASP A 411 2.47 26.81 -8.79
N LEU A 412 2.16 25.60 -8.30
CA LEU A 412 2.43 24.34 -9.00
C LEU A 412 1.81 24.33 -10.39
N HIS A 413 0.51 24.61 -10.50
CA HIS A 413 -0.20 24.68 -11.77
C HIS A 413 0.39 25.73 -12.70
N ASN A 414 0.63 26.95 -12.21
CA ASN A 414 1.21 28.03 -13.00
C ASN A 414 2.59 27.67 -13.56
N TYR A 415 3.41 26.95 -12.79
CA TYR A 415 4.74 26.53 -13.21
C TYR A 415 4.70 25.45 -14.30
N TYR A 416 3.79 24.48 -14.19
CA TYR A 416 3.71 23.34 -15.10
C TYR A 416 2.76 23.52 -16.28
N ARG A 417 1.92 24.57 -16.30
CA ARG A 417 0.96 24.83 -17.38
C ARG A 417 1.65 24.95 -18.74
N GLY A 418 1.05 24.34 -19.76
CA GLY A 418 1.59 24.33 -21.12
C GLY A 418 2.82 23.44 -21.31
N THR A 419 3.13 22.59 -20.33
CA THR A 419 4.21 21.61 -20.42
C THR A 419 3.67 20.19 -20.46
N ASP A 420 4.54 19.23 -20.79
CA ASP A 420 4.19 17.82 -20.83
C ASP A 420 4.20 17.20 -19.42
N THR A 421 3.18 17.54 -18.64
CA THR A 421 3.01 17.16 -17.23
C THR A 421 1.57 16.72 -16.97
N VAL A 422 1.40 15.67 -16.18
CA VAL A 422 0.11 15.26 -15.60
C VAL A 422 0.22 15.40 -14.09
N ILE A 423 -0.83 15.88 -13.45
CA ILE A 423 -0.95 16.00 -12.00
C ILE A 423 -2.19 15.22 -11.59
N THR A 424 -2.14 14.45 -10.50
CA THR A 424 -3.34 13.77 -9.98
C THR A 424 -3.50 14.07 -8.50
N PRO A 425 -4.58 14.76 -8.06
CA PRO A 425 -4.94 14.84 -6.65
C PRO A 425 -5.19 13.45 -6.07
N HIS A 426 -4.90 13.26 -4.78
CA HIS A 426 -5.14 11.99 -4.10
C HIS A 426 -5.41 12.15 -2.59
N VAL A 427 -5.72 11.03 -1.94
CA VAL A 427 -5.82 10.92 -0.48
C VAL A 427 -4.64 10.09 0.01
N GLY A 428 -3.59 10.75 0.52
CA GLY A 428 -2.39 10.11 1.05
C GLY A 428 -2.16 10.46 2.51
N GLY A 429 -0.93 10.88 2.87
CA GLY A 429 -0.63 11.46 4.19
C GLY A 429 -1.50 12.67 4.54
N THR A 430 -1.89 13.44 3.53
CA THR A 430 -2.96 14.47 3.55
C THR A 430 -3.87 14.26 2.33
N HIS A 431 -5.13 14.73 2.38
CA HIS A 431 -6.02 14.67 1.22
C HIS A 431 -5.92 15.94 0.38
N ALA A 432 -6.07 15.80 -0.94
CA ALA A 432 -6.19 16.91 -1.87
C ALA A 432 -7.44 17.76 -1.59
N ASN A 433 -7.30 19.07 -1.71
CA ASN A 433 -8.39 20.03 -1.77
C ASN A 433 -8.66 20.40 -3.23
N LEU A 434 -9.84 20.00 -3.71
CA LEU A 434 -10.21 20.15 -5.11
C LEU A 434 -10.68 21.57 -5.48
N GLU A 435 -10.64 22.56 -4.58
CA GLU A 435 -11.08 23.94 -4.88
C GLU A 435 -10.35 24.59 -6.06
N TRP A 436 -9.07 24.26 -6.28
CA TRP A 436 -8.22 24.91 -7.27
C TRP A 436 -7.86 24.02 -8.47
N HIS A 437 -8.76 23.11 -8.84
CA HIS A 437 -8.55 22.21 -9.97
C HIS A 437 -8.10 22.93 -11.26
N ASP A 438 -7.02 22.46 -11.90
CA ASP A 438 -6.60 22.89 -13.24
C ASP A 438 -6.85 21.78 -14.28
N PRO A 439 -7.89 21.90 -15.14
CA PRO A 439 -8.26 20.85 -16.09
C PRO A 439 -7.21 20.59 -17.19
N THR A 440 -6.23 21.47 -17.35
CA THR A 440 -5.14 21.28 -18.33
C THR A 440 -4.01 20.40 -17.80
N LEU A 441 -3.93 20.24 -16.46
CA LEU A 441 -2.89 19.46 -15.79
C LEU A 441 -3.45 18.27 -15.03
N GLU A 442 -4.71 18.33 -14.59
CA GLU A 442 -5.32 17.34 -13.69
C GLU A 442 -6.40 16.51 -14.37
N PRO A 443 -6.04 15.60 -15.29
CA PRO A 443 -7.04 14.82 -16.01
C PRO A 443 -7.67 13.73 -15.15
N ALA A 444 -7.10 13.36 -13.99
CA ALA A 444 -7.58 12.25 -13.19
C ALA A 444 -7.34 12.45 -11.69
N ILE A 445 -8.11 11.74 -10.87
CA ILE A 445 -8.02 11.73 -9.41
C ILE A 445 -7.79 10.31 -8.90
N GLU A 446 -6.93 10.17 -7.90
CA GLU A 446 -6.74 8.88 -7.23
C GLU A 446 -7.86 8.62 -6.23
N VAL A 447 -8.48 7.45 -6.34
CA VAL A 447 -9.67 7.08 -5.56
C VAL A 447 -9.44 5.93 -4.60
N THR A 448 -8.30 5.25 -4.69
CA THR A 448 -7.97 4.13 -3.81
C THR A 448 -6.46 3.94 -3.72
N SER A 449 -5.99 3.61 -2.50
CA SER A 449 -4.60 3.28 -2.21
C SER A 449 -4.48 2.33 -1.02
N THR A 450 -3.25 2.10 -0.50
CA THR A 450 -3.06 1.34 0.75
C THR A 450 -3.64 2.08 1.98
N HIS A 451 -3.95 3.38 1.84
CA HIS A 451 -4.69 4.13 2.85
C HIS A 451 -6.19 3.81 2.88
N GLY A 452 -6.72 3.09 1.89
CA GLY A 452 -8.14 2.75 1.78
C GLY A 452 -8.75 3.14 0.42
N SER A 453 -10.07 3.02 0.32
CA SER A 453 -10.84 3.48 -0.84
C SER A 453 -11.67 4.71 -0.49
N PHE A 454 -11.62 5.72 -1.35
CA PHE A 454 -12.08 7.08 -1.08
C PHE A 454 -13.14 7.52 -2.08
N GLU A 455 -14.20 6.73 -2.25
CA GLU A 455 -15.28 7.07 -3.18
C GLU A 455 -15.93 8.44 -2.92
N TRP A 456 -15.79 9.00 -1.72
CA TRP A 456 -16.23 10.37 -1.45
C TRP A 456 -15.47 11.42 -2.28
N ILE A 457 -14.17 11.25 -2.56
CA ILE A 457 -13.38 12.26 -3.29
C ILE A 457 -13.70 12.25 -4.79
N LEU A 458 -13.99 11.07 -5.36
CA LEU A 458 -14.46 10.99 -6.74
C LEU A 458 -15.86 11.59 -6.89
N ARG A 459 -16.74 11.36 -5.90
CA ARG A 459 -18.07 11.98 -5.87
C ARG A 459 -17.98 13.49 -5.68
N GLU A 460 -17.03 13.99 -4.89
CA GLU A 460 -16.76 15.43 -4.78
C GLU A 460 -16.34 16.03 -6.13
N SER A 461 -15.40 15.39 -6.83
CA SER A 461 -14.96 15.80 -8.16
C SER A 461 -16.13 15.90 -9.16
N ILE A 462 -16.94 14.86 -9.25
CA ILE A 462 -18.13 14.84 -10.12
C ILE A 462 -19.15 15.91 -9.69
N GLY A 463 -19.38 16.09 -8.38
CA GLY A 463 -20.29 17.11 -7.84
C GLY A 463 -19.86 18.55 -8.14
N LYS A 464 -18.56 18.81 -8.30
CA LYS A 464 -18.02 20.09 -8.76
C LYS A 464 -18.07 20.27 -10.28
N GLY A 465 -18.48 19.24 -11.03
CA GLY A 465 -18.52 19.25 -12.48
C GLY A 465 -17.16 19.06 -13.14
N TYR A 466 -16.17 18.52 -12.42
CA TYR A 466 -14.84 18.29 -12.98
C TYR A 466 -14.82 17.07 -13.89
N GLU A 467 -14.16 17.23 -15.03
CA GLU A 467 -14.06 16.19 -16.06
C GLU A 467 -12.81 15.34 -15.81
N MET A 468 -12.74 14.66 -14.68
CA MET A 468 -11.62 13.80 -14.28
C MET A 468 -11.91 12.30 -14.53
N GLY A 469 -10.87 11.56 -14.90
CA GLY A 469 -10.83 10.10 -14.79
C GLY A 469 -10.42 9.62 -13.39
N PHE A 470 -10.40 8.32 -13.18
CA PHE A 470 -10.09 7.67 -11.91
C PHE A 470 -8.81 6.83 -12.01
N VAL A 471 -7.92 6.99 -11.04
CA VAL A 471 -6.70 6.17 -10.91
C VAL A 471 -6.64 5.50 -9.53
N GLY A 472 -5.97 4.36 -9.47
CA GLY A 472 -5.61 3.69 -8.21
C GLY A 472 -4.10 3.57 -8.13
N GLY A 473 -3.55 3.70 -6.93
CA GLY A 473 -2.12 3.53 -6.66
C GLY A 473 -1.92 2.83 -5.31
N ASN A 474 -0.69 2.75 -4.82
CA ASN A 474 -0.42 2.17 -3.51
C ASN A 474 -0.12 3.20 -2.43
N ASP A 475 0.66 4.24 -2.71
CA ASP A 475 1.27 5.13 -1.72
C ASP A 475 2.05 4.34 -0.64
N CYS A 476 2.75 3.27 -1.04
CA CYS A 476 3.40 2.38 -0.09
C CYS A 476 4.82 2.84 0.28
N HIS A 477 5.24 2.50 1.49
CA HIS A 477 6.58 2.77 2.03
C HIS A 477 7.46 1.51 2.14
N THR A 478 6.94 0.36 1.72
CA THR A 478 7.55 -0.97 1.89
C THR A 478 8.43 -1.39 0.71
N GLY A 479 8.38 -0.66 -0.40
CA GLY A 479 9.02 -1.02 -1.67
C GLY A 479 8.30 -2.09 -2.49
N ARG A 480 7.08 -2.48 -2.10
CA ARG A 480 6.28 -3.51 -2.78
C ARG A 480 5.26 -2.92 -3.77
N ALA A 481 5.71 -2.21 -4.79
CA ALA A 481 4.81 -1.61 -5.80
C ALA A 481 3.90 -2.67 -6.46
N GLY A 482 2.65 -2.31 -6.73
CA GLY A 482 1.59 -3.16 -7.28
C GLY A 482 1.00 -4.27 -6.40
N ASP A 483 1.62 -4.63 -5.27
CA ASP A 483 1.15 -5.75 -4.42
C ASP A 483 1.42 -5.50 -2.92
N ASP A 484 1.45 -4.23 -2.50
CA ASP A 484 1.61 -3.91 -1.08
C ASP A 484 0.36 -4.27 -0.30
N ARG A 485 0.57 -4.85 0.89
CA ARG A 485 -0.46 -5.26 1.83
C ARG A 485 -0.26 -4.57 3.17
N PRO A 486 -1.34 -4.35 3.96
CA PRO A 486 -1.26 -3.60 5.21
C PRO A 486 -0.24 -4.13 6.22
N GLY A 487 -0.06 -5.46 6.29
CA GLY A 487 0.72 -6.05 7.38
C GLY A 487 0.14 -5.64 8.74
N PHE A 488 1.02 -5.25 9.65
CA PHE A 488 0.68 -4.59 10.92
C PHE A 488 0.86 -3.07 10.88
N GLN A 489 1.08 -2.46 9.71
CA GLN A 489 1.28 -1.00 9.58
C GLN A 489 0.08 -0.24 10.15
N GLU A 490 0.31 0.66 11.11
CA GLU A 490 -0.79 1.37 11.76
C GLU A 490 -1.56 2.31 10.81
N ARG A 491 -0.94 2.72 9.70
CA ARG A 491 -1.43 3.76 8.77
C ARG A 491 -1.95 3.22 7.44
N ARG A 492 -1.85 1.91 7.20
CA ARG A 492 -2.26 1.23 5.97
C ARG A 492 -3.35 0.22 6.30
N TYR A 493 -4.40 0.17 5.49
CA TYR A 493 -5.63 -0.57 5.81
C TYR A 493 -6.14 -1.45 4.69
N SER A 494 -5.63 -1.32 3.47
CA SER A 494 -6.02 -2.12 2.30
C SER A 494 -4.81 -2.65 1.55
N LYS A 495 -5.01 -3.75 0.82
CA LYS A 495 -4.19 -4.05 -0.36
C LYS A 495 -4.25 -2.86 -1.29
N GLY A 496 -3.11 -2.44 -1.80
CA GLY A 496 -3.05 -1.21 -2.55
C GLY A 496 -3.68 -1.34 -3.96
N GLY A 497 -4.08 -0.19 -4.50
CA GLY A 497 -4.86 -0.10 -5.73
C GLY A 497 -4.00 -0.19 -6.99
N LEU A 498 -4.64 -0.54 -8.11
CA LEU A 498 -4.02 -0.53 -9.43
C LEU A 498 -4.82 0.34 -10.40
N THR A 499 -4.10 0.92 -11.36
CA THR A 499 -4.68 1.61 -12.51
C THR A 499 -4.65 0.71 -13.73
N GLY A 500 -5.82 0.48 -14.33
CA GLY A 500 -5.94 0.00 -15.70
C GLY A 500 -5.87 1.19 -16.66
N ILE A 501 -5.02 1.13 -17.69
CA ILE A 501 -4.88 2.20 -18.68
C ILE A 501 -4.97 1.67 -20.11
N TYR A 502 -5.76 2.35 -20.94
CA TYR A 502 -5.91 2.03 -22.36
C TYR A 502 -4.99 2.92 -23.22
N ALA A 503 -3.90 2.32 -23.70
CA ALA A 503 -2.88 2.98 -24.52
C ALA A 503 -2.55 2.18 -25.79
N ASP A 504 -2.00 2.86 -26.79
CA ASP A 504 -1.63 2.24 -28.06
C ASP A 504 -0.34 1.39 -27.98
N GLN A 505 0.60 1.82 -27.16
CA GLN A 505 1.88 1.19 -26.92
C GLN A 505 2.29 1.34 -25.46
N LEU A 506 3.12 0.42 -24.98
CA LEU A 506 3.72 0.54 -23.65
C LEU A 506 4.97 1.41 -23.73
N THR A 507 4.77 2.73 -23.77
CA THR A 507 5.84 3.74 -23.76
C THR A 507 5.47 4.89 -22.82
N LEU A 508 6.45 5.60 -22.25
CA LEU A 508 6.19 6.75 -21.38
C LEU A 508 5.22 7.76 -22.01
N LYS A 509 5.45 8.10 -23.28
CA LYS A 509 4.58 9.01 -24.03
C LYS A 509 3.15 8.48 -24.14
N SER A 510 2.98 7.23 -24.57
CA SER A 510 1.66 6.64 -24.77
C SER A 510 0.86 6.52 -23.48
N ILE A 511 1.53 6.16 -22.38
CA ILE A 511 0.92 6.08 -21.04
C ILE A 511 0.48 7.48 -20.57
N LEU A 512 1.35 8.48 -20.69
CA LEU A 512 1.00 9.84 -20.27
C LEU A 512 -0.12 10.46 -21.13
N GLU A 513 -0.12 10.22 -22.45
CA GLU A 513 -1.21 10.65 -23.33
C GLU A 513 -2.54 9.94 -23.01
N ALA A 514 -2.50 8.67 -22.61
CA ALA A 514 -3.70 7.97 -22.14
C ALA A 514 -4.22 8.53 -20.80
N MET A 515 -3.33 8.92 -19.88
CA MET A 515 -3.72 9.63 -18.65
C MET A 515 -4.38 10.98 -18.96
N LYS A 516 -3.78 11.82 -19.83
CA LYS A 516 -4.38 13.10 -20.27
C LYS A 516 -5.74 12.91 -20.95
N ALA A 517 -5.87 11.85 -21.75
CA ALA A 517 -7.10 11.47 -22.40
C ALA A 517 -8.11 10.80 -21.47
N LYS A 518 -7.78 10.62 -20.17
CA LYS A 518 -8.65 10.02 -19.15
C LYS A 518 -9.06 8.59 -19.45
N ARG A 519 -8.24 7.89 -20.24
CA ARG A 519 -8.39 6.48 -20.60
C ARG A 519 -7.83 5.56 -19.53
N VAL A 520 -8.15 5.86 -18.28
CA VAL A 520 -7.68 5.20 -17.06
C VAL A 520 -8.88 4.70 -16.26
N TYR A 521 -8.69 3.75 -15.36
CA TYR A 521 -9.66 3.44 -14.32
C TYR A 521 -8.98 2.83 -13.10
N ALA A 522 -9.62 2.93 -11.95
CA ALA A 522 -9.09 2.48 -10.68
C ALA A 522 -9.65 1.13 -10.27
N THR A 523 -8.84 0.33 -9.57
CA THR A 523 -9.24 -0.94 -8.94
C THR A 523 -8.64 -1.03 -7.54
N THR A 524 -9.26 -1.81 -6.66
CA THR A 524 -8.74 -2.12 -5.31
C THR A 524 -7.56 -3.10 -5.28
N GLY A 525 -6.91 -3.32 -6.43
CA GLY A 525 -5.75 -4.19 -6.61
C GLY A 525 -6.04 -5.38 -7.54
N ALA A 526 -7.31 -5.75 -7.72
CA ALA A 526 -7.71 -6.77 -8.69
C ALA A 526 -7.63 -6.25 -10.14
N ARG A 527 -7.02 -7.03 -11.04
CA ARG A 527 -6.93 -6.73 -12.48
C ARG A 527 -8.25 -6.97 -13.23
N ILE A 528 -9.31 -6.29 -12.81
CA ILE A 528 -10.66 -6.35 -13.40
C ILE A 528 -10.62 -5.68 -14.78
N ARG A 529 -10.89 -6.42 -15.85
CA ARG A 529 -11.00 -5.86 -17.19
C ARG A 529 -12.38 -5.23 -17.38
N ALA A 530 -12.44 -4.00 -17.88
CA ALA A 530 -13.71 -3.33 -18.12
C ALA A 530 -13.64 -2.29 -19.25
N GLY A 531 -14.61 -2.35 -20.17
CA GLY A 531 -14.81 -1.37 -21.22
C GLY A 531 -16.20 -0.73 -21.10
N VAL A 532 -16.25 0.60 -21.21
CA VAL A 532 -17.51 1.36 -21.24
C VAL A 532 -17.51 2.27 -22.45
N THR A 533 -18.61 2.25 -23.21
CA THR A 533 -18.87 3.26 -24.24
C THR A 533 -20.22 3.93 -24.05
N VAL A 534 -20.33 5.20 -24.47
CA VAL A 534 -21.59 5.94 -24.53
C VAL A 534 -21.78 6.48 -25.94
N ASP A 535 -22.85 6.07 -26.62
CA ASP A 535 -23.10 6.34 -28.05
C ASP A 535 -21.90 5.97 -28.94
N GLY A 536 -21.11 4.98 -28.53
CA GLY A 536 -19.89 4.54 -29.22
C GLY A 536 -18.61 5.30 -28.84
N HIS A 537 -18.69 6.36 -28.04
CA HIS A 537 -17.53 7.06 -27.47
C HIS A 537 -16.99 6.33 -26.25
N PHE A 538 -15.67 6.18 -26.16
CA PHE A 538 -14.97 5.44 -25.11
C PHE A 538 -14.65 6.32 -23.90
N ILE A 539 -14.24 5.69 -22.79
CA ILE A 539 -13.91 6.36 -21.54
C ILE A 539 -12.95 7.55 -21.76
N GLY A 540 -13.23 8.65 -21.06
CA GLY A 540 -12.46 9.88 -21.13
C GLY A 540 -12.82 10.83 -22.29
N GLU A 541 -13.54 10.36 -23.30
CA GLU A 541 -13.99 11.21 -24.41
C GLU A 541 -15.12 12.16 -23.99
N LYS A 542 -15.13 13.34 -24.63
CA LYS A 542 -16.22 14.32 -24.54
C LYS A 542 -16.86 14.52 -25.91
N TYR A 543 -18.18 14.49 -25.97
CA TYR A 543 -18.92 14.63 -27.22
C TYR A 543 -20.27 15.32 -27.00
N SER A 544 -20.87 15.85 -28.07
CA SER A 544 -22.21 16.41 -28.02
C SER A 544 -23.26 15.32 -28.22
N CYS A 545 -24.23 15.25 -27.31
CA CYS A 545 -25.27 14.22 -27.30
C CYS A 545 -26.69 14.80 -27.48
N GLY A 546 -27.64 13.91 -27.78
CA GLY A 546 -29.05 14.27 -27.91
C GLY A 546 -29.81 14.22 -26.58
N THR A 547 -31.09 13.83 -26.64
CA THR A 547 -31.93 13.63 -25.45
C THR A 547 -31.82 12.22 -24.87
N LYS A 548 -31.04 11.35 -25.50
CA LYS A 548 -30.83 9.95 -25.11
C LYS A 548 -29.38 9.57 -25.31
N CYS A 549 -28.88 8.69 -24.46
CA CYS A 549 -27.55 8.10 -24.56
C CYS A 549 -27.64 6.57 -24.38
N GLU A 550 -26.95 5.82 -25.24
CA GLU A 550 -26.77 4.38 -25.12
C GLU A 550 -25.44 4.08 -24.42
N ILE A 551 -25.49 3.52 -23.21
CA ILE A 551 -24.31 3.11 -22.43
C ILE A 551 -24.11 1.60 -22.63
N LYS A 552 -22.96 1.19 -23.14
CA LYS A 552 -22.55 -0.22 -23.23
C LYS A 552 -21.48 -0.50 -22.20
N VAL A 553 -21.67 -1.58 -21.44
CA VAL A 553 -20.79 -2.00 -20.36
C VAL A 553 -20.35 -3.43 -20.62
N ASP A 554 -19.05 -3.69 -20.53
CA ASP A 554 -18.42 -4.99 -20.74
C ASP A 554 -17.37 -5.22 -19.66
N VAL A 555 -17.57 -6.23 -18.81
CA VAL A 555 -16.78 -6.45 -17.58
C VAL A 555 -16.35 -7.91 -17.46
N GLU A 556 -15.10 -8.11 -17.07
CA GLU A 556 -14.48 -9.40 -16.76
C GLU A 556 -13.75 -9.27 -15.41
N GLY A 557 -14.36 -9.80 -14.35
CA GLY A 557 -13.82 -9.82 -12.99
C GLY A 557 -12.74 -10.87 -12.78
N THR A 558 -11.96 -10.73 -11.71
CA THR A 558 -10.96 -11.75 -11.30
C THR A 558 -11.57 -12.87 -10.43
N ALA A 559 -12.84 -12.71 -10.08
CA ALA A 559 -13.72 -13.54 -9.28
C ALA A 559 -15.18 -13.25 -9.71
N ALA A 560 -16.14 -13.97 -9.16
CA ALA A 560 -17.55 -13.78 -9.51
C ALA A 560 -18.02 -12.33 -9.27
N LEU A 561 -18.78 -11.78 -10.22
CA LEU A 561 -19.35 -10.44 -10.11
C LEU A 561 -20.57 -10.47 -9.18
N GLU A 562 -20.67 -9.47 -8.30
CA GLU A 562 -21.86 -9.29 -7.48
C GLU A 562 -22.86 -8.38 -8.20
N ARG A 563 -22.40 -7.17 -8.55
CA ARG A 563 -23.22 -6.15 -9.22
C ARG A 563 -22.36 -5.15 -9.98
N ILE A 564 -22.98 -4.48 -10.95
CA ILE A 564 -22.41 -3.37 -11.71
C ILE A 564 -23.38 -2.20 -11.67
N GLU A 565 -22.90 -1.06 -11.20
CA GLU A 565 -23.68 0.17 -11.02
C GLU A 565 -23.29 1.20 -12.08
N VAL A 566 -24.27 1.71 -12.84
CA VAL A 566 -24.07 2.75 -13.85
C VAL A 566 -24.61 4.06 -13.34
N TYR A 567 -23.78 5.09 -13.38
CA TYR A 567 -24.08 6.41 -12.87
C TYR A 567 -24.13 7.46 -13.99
N ARG A 568 -24.97 8.48 -13.82
CA ARG A 568 -24.93 9.75 -14.55
C ARG A 568 -24.69 10.88 -13.54
N GLY A 569 -23.51 11.49 -13.57
CA GLY A 569 -23.09 12.39 -12.51
C GLY A 569 -23.10 11.65 -11.17
N LEU A 570 -23.89 12.11 -10.20
CA LEU A 570 -24.07 11.42 -8.91
C LEU A 570 -25.29 10.50 -8.86
N ASP A 571 -26.14 10.52 -9.89
CA ASP A 571 -27.36 9.72 -9.95
C ASP A 571 -27.02 8.28 -10.35
N LEU A 572 -27.40 7.30 -9.53
CA LEU A 572 -27.42 5.90 -9.92
C LEU A 572 -28.59 5.68 -10.88
N ILE A 573 -28.31 5.34 -12.14
CA ILE A 573 -29.34 5.18 -13.17
C ILE A 573 -29.65 3.72 -13.50
N HIS A 574 -28.72 2.79 -13.21
CA HIS A 574 -28.93 1.35 -13.39
C HIS A 574 -28.08 0.55 -12.40
N THR A 575 -28.60 -0.59 -11.96
CA THR A 575 -27.85 -1.61 -11.24
C THR A 575 -28.10 -2.94 -11.93
N GLU A 576 -27.05 -3.48 -12.53
CA GLU A 576 -27.04 -4.85 -13.01
C GLU A 576 -26.66 -5.75 -11.83
N VAL A 577 -27.53 -6.70 -11.45
CA VAL A 577 -27.25 -7.68 -10.42
C VAL A 577 -26.86 -8.98 -11.12
N ILE A 578 -25.61 -9.41 -10.94
CA ILE A 578 -25.04 -10.59 -11.60
C ILE A 578 -25.07 -11.81 -10.66
N SER A 579 -24.92 -11.55 -9.36
CA SER A 579 -25.05 -12.56 -8.32
C SER A 579 -26.37 -13.33 -8.43
N GLY A 580 -26.29 -14.64 -8.20
CA GLY A 580 -27.46 -15.50 -8.16
C GLY A 580 -28.19 -15.36 -6.83
N PRO A 581 -29.48 -15.75 -6.78
CA PRO A 581 -30.19 -15.82 -5.50
C PRO A 581 -29.43 -16.78 -4.57
N PRO A 582 -29.33 -16.47 -3.27
CA PRO A 582 -28.65 -17.34 -2.31
C PRO A 582 -29.31 -18.73 -2.30
N THR A 583 -28.50 -19.79 -2.27
CA THR A 583 -29.02 -21.16 -2.08
C THR A 583 -28.46 -21.78 -0.80
N GLY A 584 -29.27 -22.64 -0.18
CA GLY A 584 -28.86 -23.36 1.02
C GLY A 584 -28.74 -22.48 2.27
N ASN A 585 -27.60 -22.59 2.94
CA ASN A 585 -27.38 -22.20 4.33
C ASN A 585 -26.04 -21.47 4.52
N LYS A 586 -25.52 -20.87 3.45
CA LYS A 586 -24.32 -20.03 3.48
C LYS A 586 -24.69 -18.66 4.03
N ILE A 587 -24.03 -18.24 5.09
CA ILE A 587 -24.22 -16.94 5.72
C ILE A 587 -23.03 -16.06 5.36
N ARG A 588 -23.31 -14.80 5.00
CA ARG A 588 -22.29 -13.77 4.84
C ARG A 588 -22.48 -12.69 5.90
N VAL A 589 -21.36 -12.32 6.53
CA VAL A 589 -21.28 -11.17 7.43
C VAL A 589 -20.29 -10.17 6.88
N LEU A 590 -20.70 -8.91 6.75
CA LEU A 590 -19.86 -7.83 6.25
C LEU A 590 -19.84 -6.66 7.24
N TRP A 591 -18.69 -5.98 7.32
CA TRP A 591 -18.51 -4.71 7.99
C TRP A 591 -17.70 -3.77 7.08
N ASP A 592 -18.04 -2.49 7.09
CA ASP A 592 -17.44 -1.47 6.22
C ASP A 592 -17.32 -0.14 6.98
N GLY A 593 -16.55 0.77 6.40
CA GLY A 593 -16.62 2.20 6.59
C GLY A 593 -15.25 2.83 6.70
N ALA A 594 -15.27 4.13 7.00
CA ALA A 594 -14.09 4.90 7.37
C ALA A 594 -14.39 5.74 8.62
N SER A 595 -13.36 6.09 9.40
CA SER A 595 -13.53 6.90 10.60
C SER A 595 -13.87 8.36 10.27
N ARG A 596 -13.45 8.84 9.10
CA ARG A 596 -13.68 10.19 8.56
C ARG A 596 -13.42 10.26 7.05
N TRP A 597 -13.76 11.37 6.41
CA TRP A 597 -13.40 11.69 5.02
C TRP A 597 -12.11 12.51 4.98
N SER A 598 -10.99 11.85 5.24
CA SER A 598 -9.65 12.45 5.21
C SER A 598 -8.60 11.34 5.15
N SER A 599 -7.33 11.69 5.29
CA SER A 599 -6.22 10.77 5.49
C SER A 599 -6.32 10.02 6.81
N TYR A 600 -5.69 8.84 6.88
CA TYR A 600 -5.62 7.99 8.07
C TYR A 600 -7.00 7.71 8.68
N SER A 601 -7.88 7.13 7.86
CA SER A 601 -9.31 6.98 8.18
C SER A 601 -9.75 5.54 8.42
N GLY A 602 -8.81 4.64 8.72
CA GLY A 602 -9.11 3.24 9.01
C GLY A 602 -9.98 3.09 10.25
N ILE A 603 -10.76 2.01 10.25
CA ILE A 603 -11.53 1.54 11.40
C ILE A 603 -11.03 0.15 11.76
N ARG A 604 -10.79 -0.05 13.06
CA ARG A 604 -10.65 -1.39 13.61
C ARG A 604 -12.02 -1.88 14.06
N TRP A 605 -12.35 -3.11 13.69
CA TRP A 605 -13.55 -3.81 14.09
C TRP A 605 -13.17 -5.05 14.92
N ASP A 606 -13.88 -5.30 16.00
CA ASP A 606 -13.78 -6.53 16.80
C ASP A 606 -15.18 -7.00 17.22
N GLY A 607 -15.37 -8.31 17.32
CA GLY A 607 -16.70 -8.82 17.59
C GLY A 607 -16.81 -10.33 17.51
N HIS A 608 -18.02 -10.81 17.23
CA HIS A 608 -18.27 -12.22 17.05
C HIS A 608 -19.52 -12.50 16.22
N VAL A 609 -19.54 -13.69 15.63
CA VAL A 609 -20.75 -14.36 15.16
C VAL A 609 -21.04 -15.52 16.08
N TYR A 610 -22.31 -15.69 16.47
CA TYR A 610 -22.80 -16.79 17.29
C TYR A 610 -24.06 -17.40 16.67
N VAL A 611 -24.14 -18.72 16.65
CA VAL A 611 -25.30 -19.47 16.16
C VAL A 611 -25.84 -20.32 17.30
N SER A 612 -27.03 -19.97 17.82
CA SER A 612 -27.60 -20.52 19.07
C SER A 612 -27.55 -22.05 19.22
N ASP A 613 -28.19 -22.78 18.31
CA ASP A 613 -28.26 -24.26 18.31
C ASP A 613 -27.59 -24.87 17.06
N GLY A 614 -26.81 -24.06 16.34
CA GLY A 614 -26.15 -24.44 15.09
C GLY A 614 -24.65 -24.67 15.25
N GLU A 615 -24.06 -25.24 14.21
CA GLU A 615 -22.61 -25.44 14.12
C GLU A 615 -22.11 -24.76 12.84
N ILE A 616 -21.08 -23.94 12.99
CA ILE A 616 -20.45 -23.18 11.92
C ILE A 616 -19.50 -24.12 11.18
N GLY A 617 -19.73 -24.32 9.88
CA GLY A 617 -18.94 -25.16 8.99
C GLY A 617 -17.66 -24.47 8.52
N GLU A 618 -17.33 -24.66 7.25
CA GLU A 618 -16.20 -23.99 6.60
C GLU A 618 -16.38 -22.47 6.61
N VAL A 619 -15.27 -21.74 6.74
CA VAL A 619 -15.25 -20.27 6.84
C VAL A 619 -14.27 -19.73 5.81
N SER A 620 -14.75 -18.85 4.94
CA SER A 620 -13.95 -18.18 3.92
C SER A 620 -13.91 -16.68 4.21
N PRO A 621 -12.72 -16.06 4.33
CA PRO A 621 -12.62 -14.62 4.52
C PRO A 621 -12.93 -13.83 3.25
N ILE A 622 -13.42 -12.61 3.43
CA ILE A 622 -13.63 -11.59 2.39
C ILE A 622 -12.76 -10.38 2.75
N ARG A 623 -11.87 -9.97 1.83
CA ARG A 623 -10.96 -8.83 1.98
C ARG A 623 -10.14 -8.83 3.27
N PHE A 624 -9.64 -10.01 3.67
CA PHE A 624 -8.60 -10.09 4.70
C PHE A 624 -7.24 -9.86 4.04
N ASP A 625 -6.97 -8.61 3.68
CA ASP A 625 -5.78 -8.20 2.91
C ASP A 625 -4.44 -8.46 3.63
N SER A 626 -4.49 -8.79 4.93
CA SER A 626 -3.34 -9.29 5.70
C SER A 626 -3.84 -10.06 6.94
N PRO A 627 -2.99 -10.91 7.55
CA PRO A 627 -3.27 -11.62 8.81
C PRO A 627 -3.67 -10.74 10.01
N ARG A 628 -3.50 -9.41 9.91
CA ARG A 628 -4.01 -8.45 10.90
C ARG A 628 -5.54 -8.50 11.03
N SER A 629 -6.24 -8.80 9.93
CA SER A 629 -7.65 -9.19 9.94
C SER A 629 -7.73 -10.71 10.03
N ASN A 630 -8.44 -11.23 11.02
CA ASN A 630 -8.53 -12.66 11.28
C ASN A 630 -9.82 -13.04 12.02
N TYR A 631 -10.07 -14.35 12.11
CA TYR A 631 -11.11 -14.93 12.94
C TYR A 631 -10.54 -16.07 13.77
N GLU A 632 -11.14 -16.32 14.93
CA GLU A 632 -10.83 -17.45 15.78
C GLU A 632 -12.11 -18.24 16.06
N ARG A 633 -12.02 -19.58 15.95
CA ARG A 633 -13.13 -20.46 16.28
C ARG A 633 -13.20 -20.69 17.79
N VAL A 634 -14.23 -20.16 18.44
CA VAL A 634 -14.49 -20.30 19.88
C VAL A 634 -15.56 -21.37 20.11
N GLY A 635 -15.23 -22.62 19.78
CA GLY A 635 -16.16 -23.75 19.79
C GLY A 635 -16.98 -23.90 18.50
N ALA A 636 -17.92 -24.85 18.49
CA ALA A 636 -18.67 -25.22 17.28
C ALA A 636 -19.61 -24.12 16.75
N SER A 637 -20.06 -23.22 17.63
CA SER A 637 -21.18 -22.31 17.38
C SER A 637 -20.78 -20.83 17.38
N LYS A 638 -19.48 -20.51 17.50
CA LYS A 638 -19.01 -19.14 17.66
C LYS A 638 -17.69 -18.87 16.92
N LEU A 639 -17.63 -17.73 16.24
CA LEU A 639 -16.41 -17.15 15.72
C LEU A 639 -16.15 -15.82 16.44
N ALA A 640 -14.95 -15.62 16.97
CA ALA A 640 -14.44 -14.31 17.34
C ALA A 640 -13.83 -13.65 16.10
N LEU A 641 -14.06 -12.34 15.94
CA LEU A 641 -13.70 -11.59 14.74
C LEU A 641 -12.84 -10.39 15.11
N ASN A 642 -11.83 -10.11 14.29
CA ASN A 642 -11.04 -8.89 14.34
C ASN A 642 -10.67 -8.48 12.91
N GLY A 643 -10.98 -7.26 12.51
CA GLY A 643 -10.79 -6.82 11.14
C GLY A 643 -10.50 -5.33 11.02
N TRP A 644 -9.93 -4.94 9.89
CA TRP A 644 -9.72 -3.55 9.49
C TRP A 644 -10.50 -3.27 8.22
N ALA A 645 -11.00 -2.04 8.08
CA ALA A 645 -11.64 -1.57 6.87
C ALA A 645 -11.38 -0.06 6.69
N CYS A 646 -11.34 0.41 5.44
CA CYS A 646 -11.29 1.82 5.12
C CYS A 646 -11.96 2.09 3.76
N GLY A 647 -13.28 2.26 3.77
CA GLY A 647 -14.07 2.59 2.57
C GLY A 647 -14.31 1.43 1.61
N TYR A 648 -14.12 0.19 2.08
CA TYR A 648 -14.48 -1.04 1.38
C TYR A 648 -15.02 -2.09 2.38
N PRO A 649 -15.96 -2.95 1.98
CA PRO A 649 -16.47 -4.00 2.86
C PRO A 649 -15.45 -5.12 3.10
N SER A 650 -15.38 -5.62 4.34
CA SER A 650 -14.64 -6.82 4.74
C SER A 650 -15.56 -7.78 5.49
N GLY A 651 -15.24 -9.07 5.53
CA GLY A 651 -16.17 -10.01 6.12
C GLY A 651 -15.78 -11.47 6.07
N LEU A 652 -16.77 -12.33 6.32
CA LEU A 652 -16.66 -13.78 6.20
C LEU A 652 -17.89 -14.35 5.50
N VAL A 653 -17.70 -15.47 4.81
CA VAL A 653 -18.76 -16.42 4.44
C VAL A 653 -18.57 -17.70 5.24
N PHE A 654 -19.65 -18.28 5.75
CA PHE A 654 -19.59 -19.58 6.40
C PHE A 654 -20.89 -20.39 6.23
N ASP A 655 -20.77 -21.71 6.24
CA ASP A 655 -21.92 -22.61 6.13
C ASP A 655 -22.51 -22.95 7.50
N LEU A 656 -23.82 -23.17 7.60
CA LEU A 656 -24.45 -23.75 8.79
C LEU A 656 -24.56 -25.26 8.67
N SER A 657 -23.60 -26.02 9.23
CA SER A 657 -23.54 -27.49 9.13
C SER A 657 -24.81 -28.24 9.59
N LYS A 658 -25.68 -27.61 10.39
CA LYS A 658 -27.03 -28.08 10.70
C LYS A 658 -28.06 -27.06 10.26
N THR A 659 -29.02 -27.50 9.45
CA THR A 659 -30.22 -26.73 9.09
C THR A 659 -31.13 -26.67 10.32
N THR A 660 -31.01 -25.60 11.09
CA THR A 660 -31.87 -25.27 12.22
C THR A 660 -32.44 -23.88 11.95
N ASP A 661 -33.62 -23.57 12.48
CA ASP A 661 -34.13 -22.19 12.54
C ASP A 661 -33.41 -21.39 13.65
N ALA A 662 -32.11 -21.67 13.82
CA ALA A 662 -31.29 -21.09 14.87
C ALA A 662 -31.14 -19.59 14.63
N GLU A 663 -31.24 -18.83 15.72
CA GLU A 663 -30.86 -17.43 15.71
C GLU A 663 -29.35 -17.31 15.49
N ILE A 664 -28.99 -16.53 14.48
CA ILE A 664 -27.65 -16.09 14.13
C ILE A 664 -27.50 -14.67 14.67
N SER A 665 -26.60 -14.48 15.62
CA SER A 665 -26.26 -13.17 16.18
C SER A 665 -24.89 -12.74 15.67
N PHE A 666 -24.84 -11.59 15.02
CA PHE A 666 -23.63 -10.93 14.58
C PHE A 666 -23.46 -9.62 15.34
N ALA A 667 -22.38 -9.51 16.12
CA ALA A 667 -22.11 -8.34 16.93
C ALA A 667 -20.71 -7.80 16.64
N MET A 668 -20.61 -6.49 16.40
CA MET A 668 -19.37 -5.80 16.09
C MET A 668 -19.24 -4.51 16.90
N ASN A 669 -18.04 -4.26 17.39
CA ASN A 669 -17.61 -3.00 17.95
C ASN A 669 -16.61 -2.36 17.00
N SER A 670 -16.65 -1.03 16.87
CA SER A 670 -15.63 -0.29 16.13
C SER A 670 -14.76 0.53 17.06
N SER A 671 -13.50 0.68 16.66
CA SER A 671 -12.53 1.58 17.24
C SER A 671 -12.04 2.52 16.14
N LEU A 672 -12.40 3.79 16.25
CA LEU A 672 -12.13 4.82 15.24
C LEU A 672 -10.74 5.40 15.47
N ILE A 673 -9.97 5.56 14.39
CA ILE A 673 -8.72 6.33 14.47
C ILE A 673 -9.05 7.79 14.78
N VAL A 674 -8.45 8.29 15.85
CA VAL A 674 -8.44 9.70 16.22
C VAL A 674 -7.00 10.20 16.28
N GLY A 675 -6.77 11.41 15.80
CA GLY A 675 -5.54 12.15 16.10
C GLY A 675 -5.74 13.01 17.35
N PRO A 676 -4.68 13.57 17.95
CA PRO A 676 -4.81 14.65 18.94
C PRO A 676 -5.22 15.95 18.23
N THR A 677 -6.45 15.97 17.71
CA THR A 677 -7.26 17.15 17.42
C THR A 677 -8.72 16.73 17.59
N PHE A 678 -9.12 16.58 18.85
CA PHE A 678 -10.52 16.56 19.22
C PHE A 678 -11.02 18.01 19.14
N ALA A 679 -11.58 18.41 18.00
CA ALA A 679 -11.96 19.80 17.71
C ALA A 679 -10.78 20.80 17.81
N ALA A 680 -11.08 22.10 17.68
CA ALA A 680 -10.12 23.22 17.63
C ALA A 680 -9.38 23.50 18.96
N HIS A 681 -9.30 22.54 19.87
CA HIS A 681 -8.62 22.68 21.16
C HIS A 681 -7.66 21.52 21.40
N GLY A 682 -6.36 21.82 21.34
CA GLY A 682 -5.28 20.87 21.60
C GLY A 682 -3.94 21.50 21.26
N GLU A 683 -2.92 21.27 22.08
CA GLU A 683 -1.61 21.93 21.99
C GLU A 683 -1.00 21.73 20.59
N LYS A 684 -0.60 22.84 19.95
CA LYS A 684 0.08 22.86 18.63
C LYS A 684 1.41 22.08 18.58
N GLN A 685 1.83 21.46 19.69
CA GLN A 685 3.09 20.76 19.87
C GLN A 685 2.93 19.32 20.43
N ALA A 686 1.70 18.81 20.61
CA ALA A 686 1.52 17.43 21.04
C ALA A 686 1.96 16.45 19.94
N LEU A 687 2.75 15.44 20.32
CA LEU A 687 3.15 14.34 19.45
C LEU A 687 1.90 13.77 18.74
N ARG A 688 1.89 13.80 17.39
CA ARG A 688 0.86 13.16 16.56
C ARG A 688 0.89 11.64 16.74
N ARG A 689 0.40 11.12 17.86
CA ARG A 689 0.18 9.68 18.05
C ARG A 689 -1.24 9.36 17.61
N MET A 690 -1.39 8.45 16.66
CA MET A 690 -2.69 7.89 16.35
C MET A 690 -3.19 7.15 17.58
N ALA A 691 -4.43 7.41 17.96
CA ALA A 691 -5.10 6.71 19.03
C ALA A 691 -6.40 6.10 18.50
N HIS A 692 -6.89 5.10 19.21
CA HIS A 692 -8.17 4.47 18.91
C HIS A 692 -9.18 4.90 19.97
N ALA A 693 -10.26 5.55 19.52
CA ALA A 693 -11.40 5.86 20.37
C ALA A 693 -12.51 4.83 20.12
N PRO A 694 -13.23 4.39 21.18
CA PRO A 694 -14.43 3.58 21.00
C PRO A 694 -15.41 4.29 20.06
N GLY A 695 -15.89 3.55 19.06
CA GLY A 695 -16.89 4.01 18.10
C GLY A 695 -18.25 3.41 18.40
N ASP A 696 -18.78 2.70 17.41
CA ASP A 696 -20.09 2.09 17.41
C ASP A 696 -20.05 0.70 18.06
N SER A 697 -21.16 0.29 18.69
CA SER A 697 -21.39 -1.10 19.10
C SER A 697 -22.74 -1.52 18.57
N VAL A 698 -22.76 -2.54 17.72
CA VAL A 698 -23.94 -2.96 16.96
C VAL A 698 -24.11 -4.46 17.03
N ARG A 699 -25.37 -4.89 17.11
CA ARG A 699 -25.77 -6.29 16.99
C ARG A 699 -26.90 -6.40 15.98
N VAL A 700 -26.77 -7.38 15.09
CA VAL A 700 -27.78 -7.81 14.14
C VAL A 700 -28.10 -9.26 14.42
N THR A 701 -29.38 -9.62 14.46
CA THR A 701 -29.84 -10.98 14.75
C THR A 701 -30.87 -11.41 13.73
N GLY A 702 -30.74 -12.62 13.19
CA GLY A 702 -31.68 -13.19 12.25
C GLY A 702 -31.65 -14.71 12.20
N THR A 703 -32.71 -15.31 11.69
CA THR A 703 -32.80 -16.74 11.38
C THR A 703 -32.61 -16.97 9.88
N LEU A 704 -32.33 -18.21 9.46
CA LEU A 704 -32.30 -18.56 8.03
C LEU A 704 -33.59 -18.14 7.31
N ALA A 705 -34.76 -18.36 7.93
CA ALA A 705 -36.04 -17.99 7.34
C ALA A 705 -36.17 -16.48 7.13
N GLN A 706 -35.76 -15.67 8.10
CA GLN A 706 -35.81 -14.21 7.96
C GLN A 706 -34.81 -13.68 6.93
N LEU A 707 -33.63 -14.31 6.81
CA LEU A 707 -32.63 -13.90 5.81
C LEU A 707 -33.04 -14.26 4.37
N GLN A 708 -34.03 -15.14 4.18
CA GLN A 708 -34.65 -15.37 2.86
C GLN A 708 -35.48 -14.17 2.39
N ASP A 709 -35.99 -13.34 3.31
CA ASP A 709 -36.73 -12.12 2.98
C ASP A 709 -35.79 -10.96 2.57
N GLY A 710 -34.49 -11.07 2.88
CA GLY A 710 -33.46 -10.11 2.50
C GLY A 710 -32.36 -9.92 3.55
N PRO A 711 -31.34 -9.11 3.23
CA PRO A 711 -30.23 -8.82 4.14
C PRO A 711 -30.71 -7.99 5.34
N MET A 712 -30.16 -8.32 6.51
CA MET A 712 -30.31 -7.51 7.72
C MET A 712 -29.11 -6.57 7.83
N GLN A 713 -29.35 -5.28 7.64
CA GLN A 713 -28.30 -4.28 7.62
C GLN A 713 -28.56 -3.18 8.65
N VAL A 714 -27.50 -2.76 9.35
CA VAL A 714 -27.51 -1.58 10.20
C VAL A 714 -26.56 -0.55 9.61
N ASN A 715 -27.11 0.59 9.20
CA ASN A 715 -26.36 1.75 8.75
C ASN A 715 -26.09 2.68 9.95
N LEU A 716 -24.81 2.93 10.21
CA LEU A 716 -24.33 3.72 11.37
C LEU A 716 -24.20 5.22 11.03
N GLY A 717 -24.63 5.62 9.83
CA GLY A 717 -24.87 7.00 9.41
C GLY A 717 -23.64 7.81 9.00
N HIS A 718 -22.42 7.37 9.34
CA HIS A 718 -21.21 8.16 9.16
C HIS A 718 -20.20 7.43 8.28
N SER A 719 -19.70 8.11 7.23
CA SER A 719 -18.60 7.63 6.37
C SER A 719 -18.77 6.17 5.91
N ASN A 720 -19.98 5.85 5.43
CA ASN A 720 -20.38 4.54 4.91
C ASN A 720 -20.20 3.37 5.90
N ARG A 721 -20.18 3.64 7.22
CA ARG A 721 -20.11 2.58 8.24
C ARG A 721 -21.38 1.75 8.27
N ASN A 722 -21.24 0.47 7.98
CA ASN A 722 -22.35 -0.48 7.90
C ASN A 722 -21.93 -1.84 8.47
N VAL A 723 -22.91 -2.58 8.98
CA VAL A 723 -22.79 -3.99 9.34
C VAL A 723 -23.96 -4.74 8.71
N THR A 724 -23.65 -5.83 7.99
CA THR A 724 -24.63 -6.62 7.23
C THR A 724 -24.55 -8.09 7.64
N LEU A 725 -25.71 -8.69 7.88
CA LEU A 725 -25.92 -10.13 8.02
C LEU A 725 -26.87 -10.58 6.91
N GLU A 726 -26.46 -11.51 6.06
CA GLU A 726 -27.26 -11.97 4.92
C GLU A 726 -26.97 -13.43 4.55
N LEU A 727 -27.79 -13.98 3.66
CA LEU A 727 -27.41 -15.21 2.96
C LEU A 727 -26.37 -14.86 1.89
N ALA A 728 -25.31 -15.67 1.78
CA ALA A 728 -24.29 -15.44 0.78
C ALA A 728 -24.88 -15.64 -0.63
N PRO A 729 -24.74 -14.66 -1.54
CA PRO A 729 -25.20 -14.82 -2.91
C PRO A 729 -24.44 -15.94 -3.63
N GLU A 730 -25.10 -16.58 -4.60
CA GLU A 730 -24.43 -17.60 -5.42
C GLU A 730 -23.54 -16.96 -6.49
N ALA A 731 -22.38 -17.56 -6.70
CA ALA A 731 -21.48 -17.20 -7.79
C ALA A 731 -22.06 -17.68 -9.12
N VAL A 732 -22.47 -16.75 -9.99
CA VAL A 732 -23.06 -17.06 -11.31
C VAL A 732 -22.06 -16.87 -12.44
N SER A 733 -21.41 -15.71 -12.49
CA SER A 733 -20.51 -15.35 -13.58
C SER A 733 -19.45 -14.37 -13.11
N ASP A 734 -18.24 -14.49 -13.64
CA ASP A 734 -17.17 -13.48 -13.55
C ASP A 734 -17.25 -12.47 -14.71
N ARG A 735 -18.23 -12.59 -15.61
CA ARG A 735 -18.38 -11.80 -16.83
C ARG A 735 -19.79 -11.23 -16.98
N SER A 736 -19.89 -10.01 -17.49
CA SER A 736 -21.17 -9.39 -17.83
C SER A 736 -21.02 -8.38 -18.97
N THR A 737 -21.95 -8.43 -19.93
CA THR A 737 -22.05 -7.46 -21.02
C THR A 737 -23.50 -7.05 -21.19
N PHE A 738 -23.80 -5.76 -21.10
CA PHE A 738 -25.16 -5.23 -21.20
C PHE A 738 -25.19 -3.79 -21.72
N THR A 739 -26.40 -3.33 -22.06
CA THR A 739 -26.66 -1.98 -22.55
C THR A 739 -27.72 -1.30 -21.68
N VAL A 740 -27.46 -0.06 -21.28
CA VAL A 740 -28.40 0.82 -20.58
C VAL A 740 -28.76 1.98 -21.50
N LEU A 741 -30.05 2.31 -21.60
CA LEU A 741 -30.52 3.48 -22.35
C LEU A 741 -30.95 4.57 -21.37
N ASP A 742 -30.17 5.64 -21.25
CA ASP A 742 -30.62 6.82 -20.52
C ASP A 742 -31.50 7.69 -21.43
N GLN A 743 -32.74 7.92 -20.99
CA GLN A 743 -33.71 8.79 -21.67
C GLN A 743 -33.86 10.16 -20.98
N ASN A 744 -33.18 10.37 -19.86
CA ASN A 744 -33.29 11.57 -19.04
C ASN A 744 -31.96 12.34 -19.00
N VAL A 745 -31.33 12.50 -20.16
CA VAL A 745 -30.09 13.27 -20.29
C VAL A 745 -30.34 14.72 -19.91
N GLN A 746 -29.57 15.25 -18.96
CA GLN A 746 -29.73 16.61 -18.43
C GLN A 746 -29.00 17.64 -19.29
N PRO A 747 -29.44 18.91 -19.35
CA PRO A 747 -28.68 19.98 -19.99
C PRO A 747 -27.27 20.11 -19.39
N GLY A 748 -26.26 20.35 -20.23
CA GLY A 748 -24.85 20.41 -19.81
C GLY A 748 -24.13 19.07 -19.92
N VAL A 749 -23.02 18.92 -19.18
CA VAL A 749 -22.16 17.73 -19.22
C VAL A 749 -22.73 16.62 -18.33
N ASN A 750 -22.98 15.45 -18.92
CA ASN A 750 -23.42 14.24 -18.24
C ASN A 750 -22.24 13.26 -18.21
N ALA A 751 -21.61 13.12 -17.06
CA ALA A 751 -20.52 12.17 -16.85
C ALA A 751 -21.09 10.78 -16.56
N TYR A 752 -20.93 9.83 -17.49
CA TYR A 752 -21.36 8.44 -17.28
C TYR A 752 -20.20 7.57 -16.84
N TRP A 753 -20.28 7.04 -15.63
CA TRP A 753 -19.23 6.20 -15.05
C TRP A 753 -19.82 4.94 -14.42
N VAL A 754 -18.97 3.94 -14.18
CA VAL A 754 -19.40 2.61 -13.72
C VAL A 754 -18.63 2.19 -12.48
N LYS A 755 -19.34 1.67 -11.48
CA LYS A 755 -18.75 0.96 -10.35
C LYS A 755 -19.00 -0.53 -10.49
N ILE A 756 -17.95 -1.32 -10.30
CA ILE A 756 -18.01 -2.78 -10.35
C ILE A 756 -17.74 -3.29 -8.94
N VAL A 757 -18.53 -4.26 -8.48
CA VAL A 757 -18.34 -4.95 -7.21
C VAL A 757 -18.35 -6.45 -7.47
N GLN A 758 -17.28 -7.11 -7.05
CA GLN A 758 -17.15 -8.56 -7.07
C GLN A 758 -17.66 -9.17 -5.76
N GLN A 759 -17.95 -10.48 -5.71
CA GLN A 759 -18.46 -11.13 -4.49
C GLN A 759 -17.42 -11.25 -3.37
N ASP A 760 -16.13 -11.17 -3.72
CA ASP A 760 -15.00 -11.04 -2.79
C ASP A 760 -14.76 -9.59 -2.37
N MET A 761 -15.66 -8.66 -2.72
CA MET A 761 -15.63 -7.23 -2.40
C MET A 761 -14.46 -6.44 -3.00
N GLU A 762 -13.71 -7.02 -3.95
CA GLU A 762 -12.88 -6.23 -4.86
C GLU A 762 -13.78 -5.31 -5.71
N MET A 763 -13.29 -4.11 -5.98
CA MET A 763 -14.02 -3.05 -6.68
C MET A 763 -13.21 -2.42 -7.80
N ALA A 764 -13.92 -1.86 -8.77
CA ALA A 764 -13.36 -0.96 -9.77
C ALA A 764 -14.26 0.25 -10.03
N TRP A 765 -13.65 1.39 -10.36
CA TRP A 765 -14.32 2.62 -10.75
C TRP A 765 -13.84 3.02 -12.16
N ILE A 766 -14.72 2.83 -13.14
CA ILE A 766 -14.43 3.09 -14.55
C ILE A 766 -14.63 4.56 -14.87
N SER A 767 -13.63 5.20 -15.47
CA SER A 767 -13.66 6.64 -15.76
C SER A 767 -14.83 7.05 -16.63
N PRO A 768 -15.31 8.30 -16.50
CA PRO A 768 -16.50 8.72 -17.21
C PRO A 768 -16.30 8.89 -18.72
N VAL A 769 -17.39 8.69 -19.48
CA VAL A 769 -17.59 9.35 -20.79
C VAL A 769 -18.41 10.62 -20.56
N PHE A 770 -18.03 11.73 -21.18
CA PHE A 770 -18.64 13.04 -20.96
C PHE A 770 -19.58 13.43 -22.10
N ALA A 771 -20.88 13.16 -21.93
CA ALA A 771 -21.89 13.48 -22.93
C ALA A 771 -22.49 14.88 -22.67
N GLU A 772 -22.23 15.83 -23.55
CA GLU A 772 -22.68 17.22 -23.41
C GLU A 772 -23.97 17.44 -24.20
N LYS A 773 -25.08 17.70 -23.49
CA LYS A 773 -26.35 18.06 -24.11
C LYS A 773 -26.41 19.57 -24.23
N LEU A 774 -26.34 20.06 -25.47
CA LEU A 774 -26.56 21.46 -25.78
C LEU A 774 -28.01 21.84 -25.46
N GLY A 775 -28.19 22.99 -24.80
CA GLY A 775 -29.48 23.46 -24.27
C GLY A 775 -30.54 23.79 -25.30
#